data_AF-A0AAU2DVU3-F1
#
_entry.id   AF-A0AAU2DVU3-F1
#
_cell.length_a   1.000
_cell.length_b   1.000
_cell.length_c   1.000
_cell.angle_alpha   90.00
_cell.angle_beta   90.00
_cell.angle_gamma   90.00
#
_symmetry.space_group_name_H-M   'P 1'
#
loop_
_entity.id
_entity.type
_entity.pdbx_description
1 polymer ?
#
loop_
_entity_poly.entity_id
_entity_poly.type
_entity_poly.pdbx_seq_one_letter_code
_entity_poly.pdbx_strand_id
1 'polypeptide(L)'
;MRLPYVRSHIHRTAAAVGALAAVAVIVTAPPAAAAGARDVTAEVLADRDVTLTGDTVVTVPSGTTTYDGVFRGEGTLTVRGGGTLVLTRDSDFTLPKSRQRQRVATPGGNHPYVTLADPDPPAITVERGATLQYGNGGTTGLIGHFPYDTPAFRLNQDNIRVDGTLRLSLRSAYNLGTITGSGLITQPRFLWGTWDLSGTHAFSGVIDNGTQVNAGRPEFATSLPNVRKVLNQGTWTVDTPLGRTVTMGMDFYQREYGSDINVQSRPGSKVVLTGQYSWSDQGGDTDPSLSDPALNWTPARKNVNKRGTNIKGANVQWGDGTTHRIFMPGTAETVYINLLAARSRSKLTFDYNGPVTLGAPIGGGRFHDTLSAPGAGDIAIAGTRGNDVTFAAEQYYDGSTTVEKGAVLRLGSAQGDGSLLTGTARRRVVNNGTLVVHNTRTAVSLSHVGGSGALVQSGAATTTLTGTAVTYTGRTTVTKGTLALRKGATLAHSEAIRLTSSGARLDTGTAGLRVTTTLTGKGTVQGAVTNEGVVAGGITVSGGYTQRAEGELVLRDEPLTVAGAVRLGGELDLSAAGTDAARVVSEPARETSGPARGTSDPAREITVLDHEGRSKIAGAFRGLSEGTKVRLADTTYRISYRGGDGNDVVLSAVAATATPSGRVAVASGGIPAAEPRTANTAQGGLGWWPYVLALGLLLGLVLPTTLRRRGGRREGGRHAAHD
;
A
#
# COMPACT_ATOMS: atom_id res chain seq x y z
N MET A 1 8.85 15.01 63.66
CA MET A 1 9.31 16.31 64.19
C MET A 1 8.70 17.43 63.32
N ARG A 2 8.59 18.68 63.82
CA ARG A 2 7.64 19.70 63.32
C ARG A 2 7.88 20.18 61.86
N LEU A 3 6.78 20.57 61.19
CA LEU A 3 6.65 21.57 60.11
C LEU A 3 7.16 22.98 60.55
N PRO A 4 7.14 24.07 59.72
CA PRO A 4 6.72 24.29 58.31
C PRO A 4 7.87 24.91 57.45
N TYR A 5 7.80 25.30 56.16
CA TYR A 5 6.83 25.90 55.23
C TYR A 5 6.51 27.42 55.40
N VAL A 6 7.28 28.30 54.74
CA VAL A 6 6.94 29.70 54.34
C VAL A 6 7.81 30.00 53.08
N ARG A 7 7.34 30.16 51.83
CA ARG A 7 6.44 31.14 51.16
C ARG A 7 6.91 32.61 51.13
N SER A 8 7.04 33.14 49.91
CA SER A 8 6.72 34.53 49.49
C SER A 8 7.84 35.31 48.78
N HIS A 9 7.43 35.90 47.66
CA HIS A 9 8.09 36.98 46.92
C HIS A 9 8.01 38.32 47.69
N ILE A 10 8.83 39.31 47.32
CA ILE A 10 8.42 40.57 46.62
C ILE A 10 9.65 41.50 46.43
N HIS A 11 9.55 42.43 45.47
CA HIS A 11 10.61 43.30 44.94
C HIS A 11 10.86 44.61 45.73
N ARG A 12 11.92 45.33 45.29
CA ARG A 12 12.21 46.79 45.45
C ARG A 12 12.75 47.17 46.85
N THR A 13 13.64 48.17 47.02
CA THR A 13 14.01 49.29 46.13
C THR A 13 15.48 49.73 46.31
N ALA A 14 15.96 50.61 45.44
CA ALA A 14 17.31 51.14 45.35
C ALA A 14 17.86 51.85 46.60
N ALA A 15 19.19 51.83 46.73
CA ALA A 15 19.98 52.95 47.24
C ALA A 15 21.26 53.06 46.40
N ALA A 16 21.50 54.23 45.80
CA ALA A 16 22.71 54.53 45.04
C ALA A 16 23.44 55.69 45.71
N VAL A 17 24.70 55.47 46.07
CA VAL A 17 25.68 56.52 46.38
C VAL A 17 26.99 56.06 45.75
N GLY A 18 27.55 56.86 44.85
CA GLY A 18 28.77 56.51 44.11
C GLY A 18 30.01 57.24 44.65
N ALA A 19 31.19 56.68 44.35
CA ALA A 19 32.45 57.41 44.39
C ALA A 19 33.47 56.84 43.38
N LEU A 20 33.93 57.74 42.50
CA LEU A 20 35.17 57.75 41.70
C LEU A 20 35.79 56.45 41.15
N ALA A 21 35.61 56.30 39.83
CA ALA A 21 36.67 56.40 38.82
C ALA A 21 38.05 55.76 39.07
N ALA A 22 38.31 54.68 38.32
CA ALA A 22 39.62 54.40 37.72
C ALA A 22 39.40 53.98 36.25
N VAL A 23 39.55 54.91 35.31
CA VAL A 23 39.42 54.61 33.87
C VAL A 23 40.73 54.00 33.38
N ALA A 24 40.82 52.67 33.44
CA ALA A 24 41.81 51.95 32.66
C ALA A 24 41.36 51.95 31.19
N VAL A 25 42.01 52.79 30.36
CA VAL A 25 41.85 52.71 28.90
C VAL A 25 42.57 51.46 28.40
N ILE A 26 41.91 50.31 28.55
CA ILE A 26 42.22 49.16 27.71
C ILE A 26 41.70 49.53 26.33
N VAL A 27 42.62 49.84 25.43
CA VAL A 27 42.33 49.83 23.99
C VAL A 27 42.05 48.37 23.63
N THR A 28 40.81 47.94 23.82
CA THR A 28 40.32 46.74 23.15
C THR A 28 40.42 47.05 21.67
N ALA A 29 41.37 46.41 20.98
CA ALA A 29 41.37 46.39 19.53
C ALA A 29 39.95 46.04 19.07
N PRO A 30 39.41 46.70 18.03
CA PRO A 30 38.10 46.32 17.50
C PRO A 30 38.14 44.81 17.22
N PRO A 31 37.07 44.06 17.54
CA PRO A 31 37.03 42.64 17.21
C PRO A 31 37.38 42.54 15.72
N ALA A 32 38.40 41.75 15.40
CA ALA A 32 38.88 41.65 14.03
C ALA A 32 37.68 41.32 13.14
N ALA A 33 37.28 42.29 12.31
CA ALA A 33 36.16 42.09 11.41
C ALA A 33 36.49 40.84 10.59
N ALA A 34 35.61 39.85 10.62
CA ALA A 34 35.78 38.65 9.80
C ALA A 34 36.04 39.14 8.37
N ALA A 35 37.24 38.86 7.85
CA ALA A 35 37.68 39.42 6.59
C ALA A 35 36.63 39.06 5.54
N GLY A 36 36.02 40.09 4.94
CA GLY A 36 34.98 39.89 3.94
C GLY A 36 35.51 39.01 2.81
N ALA A 37 34.67 38.14 2.26
CA ALA A 37 35.09 37.21 1.24
C ALA A 37 35.78 37.96 0.08
N ARG A 38 36.97 37.50 -0.31
CA ARG A 38 37.80 38.16 -1.33
C ARG A 38 37.10 38.09 -2.67
N ASP A 39 36.73 39.24 -3.22
CA ASP A 39 36.24 39.31 -4.59
C ASP A 39 37.43 39.14 -5.57
N VAL A 40 37.35 38.14 -6.44
CA VAL A 40 38.37 37.78 -7.46
C VAL A 40 37.85 37.97 -8.88
N THR A 41 36.77 38.75 -9.05
CA THR A 41 36.13 38.96 -10.35
C THR A 41 37.10 39.54 -11.39
N ALA A 42 37.99 40.44 -10.98
CA ALA A 42 38.97 41.04 -11.88
C ALA A 42 40.00 40.01 -12.37
N GLU A 43 40.48 39.12 -11.50
CA GLU A 43 41.39 38.04 -11.87
C GLU A 43 40.73 37.02 -12.81
N VAL A 44 39.49 36.62 -12.53
CA VAL A 44 38.74 35.66 -13.37
C VAL A 44 38.41 36.26 -14.74
N LEU A 45 37.97 37.52 -14.82
CA LEU A 45 37.72 38.20 -16.09
C LEU A 45 38.99 38.51 -16.89
N ALA A 46 40.15 38.56 -16.23
CA ALA A 46 41.46 38.63 -16.86
C ALA A 46 42.09 37.25 -17.13
N ASP A 47 41.32 36.18 -16.97
CA ASP A 47 41.71 34.78 -17.18
C ASP A 47 42.97 34.32 -16.42
N ARG A 48 43.12 34.79 -15.18
CA ARG A 48 44.27 34.48 -14.32
C ARG A 48 43.96 33.37 -13.34
N ASP A 49 44.96 32.55 -13.04
CA ASP A 49 44.92 31.62 -11.91
C ASP A 49 44.60 32.35 -10.59
N VAL A 50 43.73 31.76 -9.78
CA VAL A 50 43.34 32.29 -8.46
C VAL A 50 43.74 31.33 -7.36
N THR A 51 44.57 31.80 -6.44
CA THR A 51 44.86 31.08 -5.19
C THR A 51 43.96 31.59 -4.07
N LEU A 52 43.09 30.70 -3.58
CA LEU A 52 42.23 30.88 -2.42
C LEU A 52 43.09 30.81 -1.14
N THR A 53 42.82 31.73 -0.23
CA THR A 53 43.44 31.85 1.10
C THR A 53 42.37 32.08 2.19
N GLY A 54 41.11 31.74 1.86
CA GLY A 54 39.92 32.08 2.62
C GLY A 54 38.67 32.09 1.72
N ASP A 55 37.55 32.56 2.27
CA ASP A 55 36.30 32.66 1.52
C ASP A 55 36.46 33.64 0.34
N THR A 56 36.06 33.21 -0.85
CA THR A 56 36.34 33.87 -2.14
C THR A 56 35.06 33.97 -2.97
N VAL A 57 34.88 35.08 -3.68
CA VAL A 57 33.66 35.39 -4.46
C VAL A 57 34.03 35.78 -5.89
N VAL A 58 33.26 35.28 -6.86
CA VAL A 58 33.31 35.74 -8.26
C VAL A 58 31.92 36.22 -8.69
N THR A 59 31.86 37.45 -9.22
CA THR A 59 30.64 38.11 -9.69
C THR A 59 30.58 38.04 -11.20
N VAL A 60 29.90 37.02 -11.72
CA VAL A 60 29.84 36.73 -13.16
C VAL A 60 28.92 37.75 -13.87
N PRO A 61 29.44 38.54 -14.83
CA PRO A 61 28.63 39.49 -15.60
C PRO A 61 27.66 38.75 -16.52
N SER A 62 26.56 39.41 -16.92
CA SER A 62 25.57 38.83 -17.84
C SER A 62 26.20 38.33 -19.14
N GLY A 63 25.82 37.13 -19.56
CA GLY A 63 26.41 36.43 -20.71
C GLY A 63 27.24 35.22 -20.28
N THR A 64 28.29 34.90 -21.03
CA THR A 64 29.17 33.76 -20.78
C THR A 64 30.62 34.23 -20.64
N THR A 65 31.24 33.86 -19.52
CA THR A 65 32.67 34.02 -19.24
C THR A 65 33.32 32.64 -19.31
N THR A 66 34.15 32.40 -20.32
CA THR A 66 35.06 31.24 -20.33
C THR A 66 36.26 31.54 -19.45
N TYR A 67 36.71 30.56 -18.67
CA TYR A 67 37.86 30.66 -17.77
C TYR A 67 38.77 29.44 -17.97
N ASP A 68 39.95 29.72 -18.52
CA ASP A 68 41.05 28.80 -18.76
C ASP A 68 42.12 28.90 -17.65
N GLY A 69 42.02 29.88 -16.74
CA GLY A 69 42.68 29.85 -15.43
C GLY A 69 42.13 28.76 -14.50
N VAL A 70 42.76 28.56 -13.34
CA VAL A 70 42.27 27.60 -12.32
C VAL A 70 42.21 28.18 -10.90
N PHE A 71 41.27 27.67 -10.11
CA PHE A 71 41.20 27.91 -8.66
C PHE A 71 42.07 26.88 -7.91
N ARG A 72 42.84 27.35 -6.92
CA ARG A 72 43.77 26.54 -6.11
C ARG A 72 43.74 26.94 -4.64
N GLY A 73 44.21 26.09 -3.73
CA GLY A 73 44.58 26.48 -2.35
C GLY A 73 43.55 26.09 -1.28
N GLU A 74 43.31 26.96 -0.29
CA GLU A 74 42.36 26.71 0.80
C GLU A 74 41.30 27.81 0.92
N GLY A 75 40.02 27.45 1.00
CA GLY A 75 38.94 28.43 1.12
C GLY A 75 37.56 27.93 0.70
N THR A 76 36.71 28.85 0.26
CA THR A 76 35.45 28.56 -0.45
C THR A 76 35.31 29.42 -1.69
N LEU A 77 34.59 28.94 -2.70
CA LEU A 77 34.24 29.70 -3.90
C LEU A 77 32.72 29.95 -3.96
N THR A 78 32.32 31.22 -3.96
CA THR A 78 30.94 31.64 -4.21
C THR A 78 30.83 32.28 -5.59
N VAL A 79 30.04 31.66 -6.47
CA VAL A 79 29.74 32.14 -7.83
C VAL A 79 28.39 32.84 -7.79
N ARG A 80 28.39 34.16 -8.07
CA ARG A 80 27.20 35.02 -8.04
C ARG A 80 27.07 35.85 -9.32
N GLY A 81 26.01 36.65 -9.43
CA GLY A 81 25.72 37.47 -10.60
C GLY A 81 24.65 36.85 -11.50
N GLY A 82 24.64 37.25 -12.78
CA GLY A 82 23.59 36.87 -13.76
C GLY A 82 24.11 36.14 -14.99
N GLY A 83 25.38 35.72 -14.98
CA GLY A 83 26.04 35.07 -16.12
C GLY A 83 26.42 33.62 -15.88
N THR A 84 27.09 33.05 -16.89
CA THR A 84 27.66 31.70 -16.87
C THR A 84 29.18 31.76 -16.79
N LEU A 85 29.77 31.19 -15.75
CA LEU A 85 31.21 30.93 -15.66
C LEU A 85 31.48 29.50 -16.15
N VAL A 86 32.21 29.37 -17.27
CA VAL A 86 32.58 28.08 -17.87
C VAL A 86 34.03 27.77 -17.51
N LEU A 87 34.24 26.73 -16.71
CA LEU A 87 35.57 26.21 -16.42
C LEU A 87 36.02 25.27 -17.54
N THR A 88 37.19 25.48 -18.11
CA THR A 88 37.77 24.57 -19.13
C THR A 88 38.90 23.70 -18.58
N ARG A 89 39.51 24.11 -17.46
CA ARG A 89 40.57 23.38 -16.76
C ARG A 89 40.13 22.97 -15.36
N ASP A 90 40.72 21.89 -14.87
CA ASP A 90 40.41 21.35 -13.54
C ASP A 90 41.00 22.23 -12.44
N SER A 91 40.21 22.48 -11.41
CA SER A 91 40.55 23.27 -10.22
C SER A 91 40.55 22.39 -8.97
N ASP A 92 41.54 22.59 -8.10
CA ASP A 92 41.76 21.78 -6.89
C ASP A 92 42.08 22.72 -5.73
N PHE A 93 41.10 22.89 -4.85
CA PHE A 93 41.22 23.60 -3.58
C PHE A 93 40.44 22.83 -2.52
N THR A 94 40.69 23.07 -1.25
CA THR A 94 39.95 22.40 -0.16
C THR A 94 39.49 23.40 0.90
N LEU A 95 38.58 22.99 1.78
CA LEU A 95 38.25 23.77 2.97
C LEU A 95 39.46 23.82 3.93
N PRO A 96 39.66 24.92 4.68
CA PRO A 96 40.62 24.94 5.78
C PRO A 96 40.36 23.79 6.77
N LYS A 97 41.42 23.19 7.32
CA LYS A 97 41.32 21.97 8.17
C LYS A 97 40.35 22.10 9.35
N SER A 98 40.13 23.30 9.87
CA SER A 98 39.14 23.59 10.94
C SER A 98 37.68 23.46 10.51
N ARG A 99 37.39 23.50 9.19
CA ARG A 99 36.06 23.31 8.59
C ARG A 99 35.86 21.90 8.02
N GLN A 100 36.93 21.10 7.92
CA GLN A 100 36.88 19.69 7.52
C GLN A 100 36.42 18.82 8.71
N ARG A 101 35.23 18.24 8.58
CA ARG A 101 34.58 17.32 9.54
C ARG A 101 34.08 16.02 8.89
N GLN A 102 34.06 15.95 7.56
CA GLN A 102 33.57 14.80 6.79
C GLN A 102 34.31 13.52 7.16
N ARG A 103 33.53 12.46 7.40
CA ARG A 103 34.04 11.12 7.72
C ARG A 103 33.69 10.18 6.59
N VAL A 104 34.72 9.60 5.99
CA VAL A 104 34.60 8.60 4.93
C VAL A 104 35.09 7.26 5.46
N ALA A 105 34.31 6.20 5.24
CA ALA A 105 34.67 4.85 5.62
C ALA A 105 34.23 3.86 4.55
N THR A 106 34.99 2.78 4.39
CA THR A 106 34.76 1.74 3.37
C THR A 106 34.46 0.38 4.03
N PRO A 107 33.31 0.19 4.70
CA PRO A 107 32.87 -1.11 5.20
C PRO A 107 32.58 -2.12 4.06
N GLY A 108 32.35 -3.39 4.42
CA GLY A 108 31.80 -4.41 3.51
C GLY A 108 32.72 -5.59 3.18
N GLY A 109 33.98 -5.58 3.62
CA GLY A 109 34.91 -6.70 3.43
C GLY A 109 35.12 -7.03 1.95
N ASN A 110 34.77 -8.25 1.53
CA ASN A 110 34.86 -8.70 0.13
C ASN A 110 33.93 -7.93 -0.84
N HIS A 111 32.99 -7.15 -0.33
CA HIS A 111 32.11 -6.27 -1.10
C HIS A 111 32.19 -4.85 -0.53
N PRO A 112 33.34 -4.17 -0.70
CA PRO A 112 33.59 -2.87 -0.09
C PRO A 112 32.66 -1.82 -0.69
N TYR A 113 32.13 -0.94 0.15
CA TYR A 113 31.31 0.19 -0.28
C TYR A 113 31.56 1.40 0.62
N VAL A 114 31.46 2.58 0.02
CA VAL A 114 31.75 3.86 0.66
C VAL A 114 30.53 4.35 1.46
N THR A 115 30.81 4.85 2.64
CA THR A 115 29.88 5.57 3.51
C THR A 115 30.45 6.94 3.85
N LEU A 116 29.57 7.93 3.91
CA LEU A 116 29.88 9.31 4.24
C LEU A 116 29.01 9.72 5.44
N ALA A 117 29.66 10.27 6.47
CA ALA A 117 29.02 10.89 7.63
C ALA A 117 29.59 12.28 7.87
N ASP A 118 28.86 13.10 8.65
CA ASP A 118 29.24 14.47 9.03
C ASP A 118 29.70 15.36 7.84
N PRO A 119 28.97 15.41 6.70
CA PRO A 119 29.44 16.06 5.47
C PRO A 119 29.97 17.47 5.71
N ASP A 120 31.09 17.79 5.08
CA ASP A 120 31.71 19.11 5.10
C ASP A 120 30.71 20.20 4.67
N PRO A 121 30.83 21.44 5.19
CA PRO A 121 30.03 22.54 4.67
C PRO A 121 30.33 22.75 3.17
N PRO A 122 29.44 23.38 2.39
CA PRO A 122 29.73 23.64 0.98
C PRO A 122 31.04 24.42 0.81
N ALA A 123 31.98 23.84 0.06
CA ALA A 123 33.19 24.49 -0.41
C ALA A 123 32.87 25.39 -1.62
N ILE A 124 31.82 25.05 -2.37
CA ILE A 124 31.35 25.77 -3.55
C ILE A 124 29.89 26.20 -3.33
N THR A 125 29.56 27.46 -3.62
CA THR A 125 28.18 27.97 -3.63
C THR A 125 27.89 28.63 -4.98
N VAL A 126 26.81 28.21 -5.64
CA VAL A 126 26.26 28.85 -6.83
C VAL A 126 25.00 29.60 -6.43
N GLU A 127 25.08 30.92 -6.33
CA GLU A 127 23.96 31.78 -5.92
C GLU A 127 22.87 31.85 -7.01
N ARG A 128 21.65 32.20 -6.59
CA ARG A 128 20.50 32.36 -7.49
C ARG A 128 20.80 33.42 -8.57
N GLY A 129 20.58 33.05 -9.83
CA GLY A 129 20.84 33.89 -11.01
C GLY A 129 22.16 33.56 -11.70
N ALA A 130 23.14 33.02 -10.98
CA ALA A 130 24.42 32.62 -11.55
C ALA A 130 24.36 31.19 -12.11
N THR A 131 25.18 30.93 -13.14
CA THR A 131 25.47 29.59 -13.63
C THR A 131 26.96 29.28 -13.48
N LEU A 132 27.27 28.18 -12.81
CA LEU A 132 28.59 27.56 -12.84
C LEU A 132 28.54 26.38 -13.80
N GLN A 133 29.40 26.36 -14.81
CA GLN A 133 29.48 25.27 -15.78
C GLN A 133 30.81 24.53 -15.66
N TYR A 134 30.74 23.22 -15.42
CA TYR A 134 31.89 22.33 -15.47
C TYR A 134 32.11 21.84 -16.89
N GLY A 135 33.28 22.15 -17.46
CA GLY A 135 33.67 21.78 -18.81
C GLY A 135 32.90 22.49 -19.92
N ASN A 136 33.32 22.24 -21.15
CA ASN A 136 32.75 22.79 -22.39
C ASN A 136 32.39 21.69 -23.42
N GLY A 137 32.22 20.45 -22.95
CA GLY A 137 32.04 19.25 -23.79
C GLY A 137 33.30 18.37 -23.88
N GLY A 138 34.40 18.76 -23.23
CA GLY A 138 35.62 17.96 -23.06
C GLY A 138 35.61 17.06 -21.81
N THR A 139 36.80 16.74 -21.30
CA THR A 139 37.01 15.91 -20.10
C THR A 139 37.52 16.66 -18.87
N THR A 140 37.83 17.95 -19.03
CA THR A 140 38.38 18.87 -18.03
C THR A 140 37.44 20.06 -17.79
N GLY A 141 37.62 20.76 -16.67
CA GLY A 141 36.75 21.84 -16.19
C GLY A 141 36.00 21.47 -14.91
N LEU A 142 36.50 20.51 -14.14
CA LEU A 142 35.93 20.08 -12.86
C LEU A 142 36.54 20.85 -11.69
N ILE A 143 35.74 21.25 -10.70
CA ILE A 143 36.28 21.57 -9.36
C ILE A 143 36.20 20.31 -8.51
N GLY A 144 37.31 19.89 -7.91
CA GLY A 144 37.26 18.86 -6.88
C GLY A 144 38.61 18.44 -6.30
N HIS A 145 38.65 18.34 -4.98
CA HIS A 145 39.71 17.74 -4.19
C HIS A 145 39.37 16.27 -3.87
N PHE A 146 40.27 15.34 -4.15
CA PHE A 146 40.03 13.89 -4.06
C PHE A 146 40.99 13.19 -3.06
N PRO A 147 40.89 13.46 -1.74
CA PRO A 147 41.84 12.97 -0.74
C PRO A 147 41.58 11.53 -0.27
N TYR A 148 40.52 10.88 -0.78
CA TYR A 148 40.04 9.59 -0.30
C TYR A 148 40.42 8.44 -1.25
N ASP A 149 41.00 7.38 -0.69
CA ASP A 149 41.24 6.11 -1.39
C ASP A 149 39.94 5.28 -1.46
N THR A 150 39.00 5.74 -2.30
CA THR A 150 37.69 5.08 -2.48
C THR A 150 37.72 4.03 -3.60
N PRO A 151 37.14 2.83 -3.39
CA PRO A 151 37.15 1.78 -4.39
C PRO A 151 36.30 2.16 -5.62
N ALA A 152 36.85 1.92 -6.82
CA ALA A 152 36.22 2.06 -8.13
C ALA A 152 35.71 3.47 -8.56
N PHE A 153 35.73 4.48 -7.68
CA PHE A 153 35.44 5.87 -8.03
C PHE A 153 36.28 6.82 -7.16
N ARG A 154 36.41 8.10 -7.56
CA ARG A 154 37.05 9.15 -6.74
C ARG A 154 35.97 9.97 -6.05
N LEU A 155 35.90 9.90 -4.71
CA LEU A 155 35.00 10.74 -3.92
C LEU A 155 35.56 12.16 -3.80
N ASN A 156 34.75 13.16 -4.15
CA ASN A 156 35.11 14.57 -4.00
C ASN A 156 34.87 15.04 -2.56
N GLN A 157 35.82 15.79 -1.97
CA GLN A 157 35.63 16.46 -0.68
C GLN A 157 34.79 17.73 -0.82
N ASP A 158 34.85 18.41 -1.97
CA ASP A 158 34.24 19.72 -2.17
C ASP A 158 32.72 19.61 -2.36
N ASN A 159 32.01 19.59 -1.24
CA ASN A 159 30.57 19.65 -1.21
C ASN A 159 30.07 20.97 -1.84
N ILE A 160 28.93 20.92 -2.53
CA ILE A 160 28.42 22.04 -3.32
C ILE A 160 26.99 22.43 -2.94
N ARG A 161 26.73 23.74 -2.90
CA ARG A 161 25.40 24.33 -2.77
C ARG A 161 25.00 24.96 -4.09
N VAL A 162 23.86 24.54 -4.63
CA VAL A 162 23.33 25.04 -5.91
C VAL A 162 21.97 25.69 -5.65
N ASP A 163 21.93 27.02 -5.63
CA ASP A 163 20.70 27.83 -5.59
C ASP A 163 20.43 28.55 -6.94
N GLY A 164 21.47 28.72 -7.77
CA GLY A 164 21.40 29.06 -9.19
C GLY A 164 21.41 27.81 -10.07
N THR A 165 22.31 27.75 -11.06
CA THR A 165 22.44 26.62 -11.99
C THR A 165 23.84 26.02 -11.96
N LEU A 166 23.94 24.71 -11.76
CA LEU A 166 25.14 23.93 -12.05
C LEU A 166 24.96 23.20 -13.38
N ARG A 167 25.77 23.53 -14.38
CA ARG A 167 25.73 22.91 -15.71
C ARG A 167 26.89 21.93 -15.89
N LEU A 168 26.56 20.69 -16.18
CA LEU A 168 27.47 19.55 -16.18
C LEU A 168 27.85 19.15 -17.60
N SER A 169 28.86 19.81 -18.18
CA SER A 169 29.28 19.64 -19.59
C SER A 169 30.59 18.87 -19.75
N LEU A 170 30.77 17.79 -18.98
CA LEU A 170 31.93 16.89 -19.03
C LEU A 170 31.58 15.53 -19.66
N ARG A 171 32.53 14.91 -20.39
CA ARG A 171 32.45 13.53 -20.92
C ARG A 171 33.13 12.47 -20.05
N SER A 172 33.93 12.90 -19.07
CA SER A 172 34.56 12.04 -18.07
C SER A 172 33.54 11.59 -17.00
N ALA A 173 33.93 10.62 -16.17
CA ALA A 173 33.19 10.29 -14.95
C ALA A 173 33.73 11.07 -13.75
N TYR A 174 32.85 11.63 -12.91
CA TYR A 174 33.21 12.50 -11.79
C TYR A 174 32.17 12.46 -10.66
N ASN A 175 32.56 12.97 -9.50
CA ASN A 175 31.74 13.02 -8.30
C ASN A 175 31.56 14.48 -7.85
N LEU A 176 30.35 14.86 -7.45
CA LEU A 176 30.01 16.24 -7.04
C LEU A 176 30.09 16.46 -5.51
N GLY A 177 30.61 15.49 -4.76
CA GLY A 177 30.51 15.48 -3.30
C GLY A 177 29.04 15.46 -2.85
N THR A 178 28.77 16.12 -1.73
CA THR A 178 27.43 16.28 -1.17
C THR A 178 26.74 17.51 -1.77
N ILE A 179 25.73 17.28 -2.62
CA ILE A 179 24.89 18.36 -3.18
C ILE A 179 23.83 18.87 -2.19
N THR A 180 23.66 20.20 -2.13
CA THR A 180 22.66 20.93 -1.34
C THR A 180 22.10 22.14 -2.10
N GLY A 181 21.07 22.82 -1.59
CA GLY A 181 20.42 23.95 -2.25
C GLY A 181 19.13 23.59 -2.99
N SER A 182 18.55 24.54 -3.73
CA SER A 182 17.24 24.38 -4.39
C SER A 182 17.20 24.79 -5.87
N GLY A 183 18.34 24.95 -6.53
CA GLY A 183 18.48 25.42 -7.91
C GLY A 183 18.29 24.34 -8.97
N LEU A 184 18.98 24.49 -10.11
CA LEU A 184 19.01 23.52 -11.21
C LEU A 184 20.39 22.84 -11.30
N ILE A 185 20.40 21.51 -11.44
CA ILE A 185 21.56 20.76 -11.92
C ILE A 185 21.20 20.21 -13.31
N THR A 186 21.87 20.64 -14.37
CA THR A 186 21.54 20.22 -15.76
C THR A 186 22.73 19.58 -16.47
N GLN A 187 22.48 18.45 -17.13
CA GLN A 187 23.41 17.80 -18.04
C GLN A 187 22.88 17.96 -19.49
N PRO A 188 23.68 18.50 -20.43
CA PRO A 188 23.31 18.54 -21.85
C PRO A 188 22.99 17.16 -22.45
N ARG A 189 22.13 17.14 -23.47
CA ARG A 189 21.83 15.93 -24.23
C ARG A 189 23.04 15.40 -25.01
N PHE A 190 23.05 14.08 -25.23
CA PHE A 190 24.06 13.34 -26.02
C PHE A 190 25.50 13.47 -25.48
N LEU A 191 25.63 13.76 -24.19
CA LEU A 191 26.88 13.91 -23.46
C LEU A 191 27.09 12.70 -22.54
N TRP A 192 27.89 11.74 -23.00
CA TRP A 192 28.11 10.44 -22.36
C TRP A 192 29.04 10.45 -21.11
N GLY A 193 29.19 11.60 -20.45
CA GLY A 193 29.80 11.65 -19.12
C GLY A 193 28.77 11.25 -18.07
N THR A 194 29.17 10.43 -17.10
CA THR A 194 28.31 10.07 -15.96
C THR A 194 28.80 10.76 -14.70
N TRP A 195 27.88 11.20 -13.86
CA TRP A 195 28.21 11.81 -12.58
C TRP A 195 27.62 11.01 -11.43
N ASP A 196 28.42 10.85 -10.39
CA ASP A 196 28.17 10.01 -9.24
C ASP A 196 27.81 10.84 -8.00
N LEU A 197 26.82 10.37 -7.25
CA LEU A 197 26.35 10.97 -6.00
C LEU A 197 26.44 9.96 -4.86
N SER A 198 27.43 10.11 -3.98
CA SER A 198 27.64 9.18 -2.86
C SER A 198 27.03 9.71 -1.57
N GLY A 199 26.17 8.92 -0.94
CA GLY A 199 25.52 9.24 0.33
C GLY A 199 24.06 9.70 0.19
N THR A 200 23.61 10.45 1.20
CA THR A 200 22.27 11.05 1.24
C THR A 200 22.40 12.55 1.05
N HIS A 201 21.65 13.12 0.10
CA HIS A 201 21.77 14.53 -0.26
C HIS A 201 20.53 15.33 0.15
N ALA A 202 20.77 16.56 0.63
CA ALA A 202 19.72 17.47 1.05
C ALA A 202 19.23 18.40 -0.09
N PHE A 203 19.79 18.29 -1.30
CA PHE A 203 19.35 19.05 -2.47
C PHE A 203 17.86 18.86 -2.73
N SER A 204 17.16 19.97 -2.92
CA SER A 204 15.70 20.03 -3.10
C SER A 204 15.28 20.73 -4.40
N GLY A 205 16.23 20.94 -5.30
CA GLY A 205 16.01 21.59 -6.59
C GLY A 205 15.51 20.64 -7.67
N VAL A 206 15.85 20.97 -8.91
CA VAL A 206 15.54 20.16 -10.10
C VAL A 206 16.82 19.61 -10.71
N ILE A 207 16.76 18.38 -11.20
CA ILE A 207 17.82 17.77 -12.00
C ILE A 207 17.30 17.56 -13.42
N ASP A 208 18.01 18.08 -14.41
CA ASP A 208 17.78 17.81 -15.83
C ASP A 208 18.85 16.83 -16.34
N ASN A 209 18.41 15.60 -16.65
CA ASN A 209 19.25 14.50 -17.11
C ASN A 209 19.14 14.36 -18.63
N GLY A 210 19.97 15.11 -19.38
CA GLY A 210 20.00 15.05 -20.84
C GLY A 210 20.47 13.72 -21.43
N THR A 211 21.23 12.90 -20.70
CA THR A 211 21.86 11.67 -21.25
C THR A 211 21.84 10.48 -20.29
N GLN A 212 22.61 10.51 -19.20
CA GLN A 212 22.69 9.39 -18.26
C GLN A 212 23.14 9.83 -16.86
N VAL A 213 22.41 9.35 -15.84
CA VAL A 213 22.76 9.48 -14.42
C VAL A 213 22.84 8.10 -13.76
N ASN A 214 23.87 7.90 -12.93
CA ASN A 214 24.03 6.73 -12.07
C ASN A 214 23.76 7.13 -10.61
N ALA A 215 22.48 7.10 -10.22
CA ALA A 215 22.02 7.34 -8.86
C ALA A 215 22.23 6.10 -7.98
N GLY A 216 23.49 5.67 -7.86
CA GLY A 216 23.94 4.58 -7.00
C GLY A 216 24.73 3.52 -7.74
N ARG A 217 25.60 2.82 -7.01
CA ARG A 217 26.48 1.74 -7.51
C ARG A 217 26.63 0.65 -6.45
N PRO A 218 27.24 -0.52 -6.76
CA PRO A 218 27.62 -1.48 -5.74
C PRO A 218 28.56 -0.88 -4.67
N GLU A 219 29.39 0.09 -5.05
CA GLU A 219 30.40 0.71 -4.21
C GLU A 219 29.90 1.95 -3.46
N PHE A 220 28.70 2.47 -3.73
CA PHE A 220 28.08 3.54 -2.91
C PHE A 220 26.56 3.60 -3.04
N ALA A 221 25.88 3.92 -1.93
CA ALA A 221 24.44 4.19 -1.93
C ALA A 221 24.18 5.66 -2.25
N THR A 222 23.15 5.94 -3.06
CA THR A 222 22.65 7.30 -3.33
C THR A 222 21.24 7.44 -2.78
N SER A 223 20.95 8.49 -2.03
CA SER A 223 19.57 8.81 -1.63
C SER A 223 19.26 10.29 -1.85
N LEU A 224 18.14 10.52 -2.52
CA LEU A 224 17.65 11.81 -2.98
C LEU A 224 16.21 12.03 -2.49
N PRO A 225 15.97 12.06 -1.16
CA PRO A 225 14.62 12.12 -0.61
C PRO A 225 13.93 13.47 -0.86
N ASN A 226 14.70 14.55 -1.02
CA ASN A 226 14.18 15.92 -1.09
C ASN A 226 14.15 16.50 -2.51
N VAL A 227 14.76 15.84 -3.50
CA VAL A 227 14.83 16.34 -4.88
C VAL A 227 13.41 16.48 -5.41
N ARG A 228 13.04 17.67 -5.87
CA ARG A 228 11.65 18.00 -6.19
C ARG A 228 11.20 17.39 -7.51
N LYS A 229 12.03 17.54 -8.55
CA LYS A 229 11.74 17.04 -9.90
C LYS A 229 13.00 16.54 -10.59
N VAL A 230 12.86 15.53 -11.44
CA VAL A 230 13.86 15.15 -12.45
C VAL A 230 13.24 15.29 -13.83
N LEU A 231 13.82 16.09 -14.71
CA LEU A 231 13.55 16.01 -16.14
C LEU A 231 14.46 14.90 -16.72
N ASN A 232 13.91 13.70 -16.89
CA ASN A 232 14.61 12.55 -17.43
C ASN A 232 14.48 12.55 -18.97
N GLN A 233 15.57 12.91 -19.64
CA GLN A 233 15.67 12.98 -21.09
C GLN A 233 16.52 11.85 -21.70
N GLY A 234 17.09 10.99 -20.84
CA GLY A 234 17.82 9.77 -21.18
C GLY A 234 17.58 8.66 -20.16
N THR A 235 18.63 7.97 -19.72
CA THR A 235 18.50 6.87 -18.74
C THR A 235 18.83 7.34 -17.33
N TRP A 236 17.97 7.00 -16.37
CA TRP A 236 18.23 7.12 -14.94
C TRP A 236 18.48 5.72 -14.35
N THR A 237 19.71 5.44 -13.91
CA THR A 237 20.06 4.14 -13.30
C THR A 237 20.14 4.28 -11.79
N VAL A 238 19.51 3.35 -11.06
CA VAL A 238 19.67 3.16 -9.62
C VAL A 238 20.33 1.79 -9.38
N ASP A 239 21.35 1.74 -8.54
CA ASP A 239 21.89 0.51 -7.95
C ASP A 239 22.23 0.79 -6.48
N THR A 240 22.64 -0.24 -5.74
CA THR A 240 22.86 -0.18 -4.29
C THR A 240 24.05 -1.04 -3.88
N PRO A 241 24.74 -0.75 -2.78
CA PRO A 241 25.55 -1.74 -2.07
C PRO A 241 24.65 -2.80 -1.41
N LEU A 242 25.25 -3.89 -0.91
CA LEU A 242 24.55 -4.96 -0.19
C LEU A 242 23.82 -4.46 1.07
N GLY A 243 22.61 -4.96 1.31
CA GLY A 243 21.85 -4.66 2.53
C GLY A 243 21.40 -3.19 2.68
N ARG A 244 21.43 -2.38 1.63
CA ARG A 244 21.12 -0.94 1.69
C ARG A 244 19.71 -0.63 1.22
N THR A 245 18.99 0.19 1.98
CA THR A 245 17.81 0.89 1.48
C THR A 245 18.23 2.25 0.93
N VAL A 246 17.67 2.64 -0.22
CA VAL A 246 17.81 3.98 -0.81
C VAL A 246 16.46 4.55 -1.20
N THR A 247 16.32 5.88 -1.15
CA THR A 247 15.07 6.59 -1.48
C THR A 247 15.29 7.61 -2.59
N MET A 248 14.37 7.61 -3.56
CA MET A 248 14.28 8.56 -4.66
C MET A 248 12.92 9.28 -4.54
N GLY A 249 12.96 10.53 -4.06
CA GLY A 249 11.76 11.28 -3.63
C GLY A 249 11.09 12.17 -4.68
N MET A 250 11.68 12.24 -5.87
CA MET A 250 11.31 13.18 -6.94
C MET A 250 10.13 12.72 -7.79
N ASP A 251 9.41 13.70 -8.34
CA ASP A 251 8.60 13.48 -9.53
C ASP A 251 9.49 13.46 -10.78
N PHE A 252 9.51 12.34 -11.49
CA PHE A 252 10.19 12.19 -12.79
C PHE A 252 9.28 12.68 -13.92
N TYR A 253 9.86 13.41 -14.86
CA TYR A 253 9.21 13.94 -16.05
C TYR A 253 9.99 13.53 -17.29
N GLN A 254 9.30 13.27 -18.40
CA GLN A 254 9.90 12.92 -19.69
C GLN A 254 9.30 13.81 -20.79
N ARG A 255 10.11 14.12 -21.81
CA ARG A 255 9.71 14.91 -23.00
C ARG A 255 10.01 14.23 -24.35
N GLU A 256 10.63 13.05 -24.35
CA GLU A 256 11.09 12.38 -25.59
C GLU A 256 10.93 10.86 -25.49
N TYR A 257 10.99 10.14 -26.62
CA TYR A 257 11.01 8.67 -26.59
C TYR A 257 12.21 8.11 -25.82
N GLY A 258 12.04 6.89 -25.29
CA GLY A 258 13.17 6.04 -24.92
C GLY A 258 13.88 6.40 -23.61
N SER A 259 13.51 7.50 -22.95
CA SER A 259 13.95 7.75 -21.58
C SER A 259 13.34 6.71 -20.63
N ASP A 260 14.14 6.22 -19.69
CA ASP A 260 13.74 5.13 -18.81
C ASP A 260 14.40 5.19 -17.42
N ILE A 261 13.81 4.45 -16.48
CA ILE A 261 14.36 4.25 -15.13
C ILE A 261 14.78 2.80 -14.97
N ASN A 262 16.08 2.56 -14.84
CA ASN A 262 16.67 1.24 -14.62
C ASN A 262 16.95 1.04 -13.13
N VAL A 263 16.28 0.07 -12.51
CA VAL A 263 16.47 -0.23 -11.08
C VAL A 263 17.15 -1.58 -10.91
N GLN A 264 18.34 -1.54 -10.35
CA GLN A 264 19.11 -2.68 -9.85
C GLN A 264 19.16 -2.61 -8.32
N SER A 265 19.30 -3.75 -7.65
CA SER A 265 19.65 -3.75 -6.24
C SER A 265 20.41 -5.02 -5.88
N ARG A 266 21.36 -4.92 -4.95
CA ARG A 266 22.12 -6.09 -4.48
C ARG A 266 21.29 -6.88 -3.45
N PRO A 267 21.67 -8.13 -3.12
CA PRO A 267 21.02 -8.91 -2.07
C PRO A 267 20.84 -8.14 -0.75
N GLY A 268 19.67 -8.27 -0.14
CA GLY A 268 19.28 -7.56 1.09
C GLY A 268 18.90 -6.09 0.92
N SER A 269 19.07 -5.51 -0.27
CA SER A 269 18.83 -4.09 -0.52
C SER A 269 17.37 -3.78 -0.89
N LYS A 270 16.99 -2.50 -0.90
CA LYS A 270 15.67 -2.01 -1.31
C LYS A 270 15.78 -0.62 -1.96
N VAL A 271 15.10 -0.41 -3.08
CA VAL A 271 14.94 0.91 -3.71
C VAL A 271 13.51 1.39 -3.49
N VAL A 272 13.33 2.55 -2.85
CA VAL A 272 12.02 3.16 -2.60
C VAL A 272 11.84 4.37 -3.53
N LEU A 273 10.76 4.37 -4.31
CA LEU A 273 10.38 5.46 -5.22
C LEU A 273 9.06 6.05 -4.70
N THR A 274 9.08 7.29 -4.21
CA THR A 274 7.90 7.89 -3.52
C THR A 274 7.16 8.96 -4.33
N GLY A 275 7.79 9.54 -5.35
CA GLY A 275 7.15 10.44 -6.31
C GLY A 275 6.42 9.70 -7.44
N GLN A 276 6.26 10.38 -8.57
CA GLN A 276 5.53 9.91 -9.76
C GLN A 276 6.37 10.10 -11.04
N TYR A 277 6.31 9.16 -11.98
CA TYR A 277 6.91 9.23 -13.31
C TYR A 277 5.86 9.60 -14.36
N SER A 278 5.85 10.88 -14.69
CA SER A 278 4.86 11.58 -15.52
C SER A 278 5.41 11.98 -16.89
N TRP A 279 4.51 12.26 -17.83
CA TRP A 279 4.80 13.09 -19.00
C TRP A 279 5.04 14.56 -18.59
N SER A 280 5.77 15.34 -19.41
CA SER A 280 5.80 16.80 -19.36
C SER A 280 5.48 17.40 -20.73
N ASP A 281 4.46 18.24 -20.81
CA ASP A 281 4.07 19.03 -21.98
C ASP A 281 4.30 20.54 -21.80
N GLN A 282 4.59 20.99 -20.57
CA GLN A 282 4.80 22.39 -20.24
C GLN A 282 5.89 22.59 -19.16
N GLY A 283 6.28 23.86 -18.97
CA GLY A 283 7.37 24.26 -18.09
C GLY A 283 8.75 24.06 -18.74
N GLY A 284 9.73 24.88 -18.34
CA GLY A 284 11.12 24.77 -18.77
C GLY A 284 11.90 23.71 -17.99
N ASP A 285 13.22 23.65 -18.17
CA ASP A 285 14.07 22.62 -17.55
C ASP A 285 14.21 22.82 -16.02
N THR A 286 13.95 24.05 -15.55
CA THR A 286 13.87 24.41 -14.12
C THR A 286 12.57 24.02 -13.45
N ASP A 287 11.50 23.72 -14.20
CA ASP A 287 10.21 23.32 -13.65
C ASP A 287 9.35 22.49 -14.64
N PRO A 288 9.79 21.27 -15.01
CA PRO A 288 9.00 20.41 -15.89
C PRO A 288 7.65 20.09 -15.22
N SER A 289 6.55 20.14 -15.97
CA SER A 289 5.23 19.80 -15.44
C SER A 289 4.31 19.26 -16.54
N LEU A 290 3.16 18.75 -16.10
CA LEU A 290 2.08 18.27 -16.95
C LEU A 290 0.87 19.18 -16.78
N SER A 291 0.25 19.63 -17.87
CA SER A 291 -0.92 20.51 -17.86
C SER A 291 -2.18 19.83 -17.30
N ASP A 292 -2.42 18.58 -17.72
CA ASP A 292 -3.53 17.74 -17.27
C ASP A 292 -3.03 16.34 -16.89
N PRO A 293 -3.18 15.89 -15.63
CA PRO A 293 -2.84 14.54 -15.20
C PRO A 293 -3.45 13.41 -16.05
N ALA A 294 -4.59 13.63 -16.72
CA ALA A 294 -5.23 12.66 -17.60
C ALA A 294 -4.34 12.30 -18.81
N LEU A 295 -3.45 13.19 -19.25
CA LEU A 295 -2.51 12.94 -20.35
C LEU A 295 -1.49 11.82 -20.04
N ASN A 296 -1.30 11.44 -18.78
CA ASN A 296 -0.54 10.23 -18.45
C ASN A 296 -1.19 8.94 -18.96
N TRP A 297 -2.50 8.97 -19.19
CA TRP A 297 -3.34 7.86 -19.66
C TRP A 297 -3.70 7.96 -21.14
N THR A 298 -3.41 9.11 -21.77
CA THR A 298 -3.70 9.37 -23.19
C THR A 298 -2.50 9.00 -24.08
N PRO A 299 -2.68 8.13 -25.09
CA PRO A 299 -1.66 7.88 -26.09
C PRO A 299 -1.31 9.15 -26.87
N ALA A 300 -0.03 9.54 -26.89
CA ALA A 300 0.43 10.66 -27.71
C ALA A 300 0.58 10.23 -29.18
N ARG A 301 0.32 11.17 -30.11
CA ARG A 301 0.56 10.94 -31.54
C ARG A 301 2.07 10.93 -31.81
N LYS A 302 2.58 9.78 -32.27
CA LYS A 302 4.02 9.43 -32.43
C LYS A 302 4.69 9.11 -31.08
N ASN A 303 5.87 8.49 -31.18
CA ASN A 303 6.73 7.91 -30.12
C ASN A 303 7.14 8.89 -29.00
N VAL A 304 6.21 9.54 -28.33
CA VAL A 304 6.50 10.69 -27.47
C VAL A 304 6.28 10.31 -26.01
N ASN A 305 5.24 9.53 -25.69
CA ASN A 305 4.80 9.32 -24.31
C ASN A 305 5.22 7.98 -23.65
N LYS A 306 5.94 7.06 -24.31
CA LYS A 306 6.20 5.71 -23.76
C LYS A 306 7.31 5.70 -22.69
N ARG A 307 6.94 6.08 -21.47
CA ARG A 307 7.79 6.03 -20.25
C ARG A 307 7.95 4.59 -19.78
N GLY A 308 8.99 4.27 -19.01
CA GLY A 308 8.97 2.97 -18.34
C GLY A 308 10.10 2.66 -17.38
N THR A 309 9.90 1.57 -16.64
CA THR A 309 10.87 1.07 -15.68
C THR A 309 11.35 -0.33 -16.03
N ASN A 310 12.65 -0.55 -15.82
CA ASN A 310 13.32 -1.83 -15.96
C ASN A 310 13.83 -2.27 -14.59
N ILE A 311 13.10 -3.19 -13.92
CA ILE A 311 13.47 -3.73 -12.61
C ILE A 311 14.27 -5.02 -12.81
N LYS A 312 15.59 -4.93 -12.61
CA LYS A 312 16.60 -5.92 -12.99
C LYS A 312 17.13 -6.69 -11.78
N GLY A 313 16.45 -7.77 -11.42
CA GLY A 313 16.75 -8.61 -10.25
C GLY A 313 16.64 -7.88 -8.91
N ALA A 314 15.89 -6.78 -8.88
CA ALA A 314 15.91 -5.80 -7.81
C ALA A 314 14.67 -5.86 -6.91
N ASN A 315 14.81 -5.42 -5.67
CA ASN A 315 13.73 -5.25 -4.70
C ASN A 315 13.30 -3.78 -4.67
N VAL A 316 12.14 -3.49 -5.25
CA VAL A 316 11.63 -2.14 -5.46
C VAL A 316 10.32 -1.95 -4.72
N GLN A 317 10.15 -0.77 -4.14
CA GLN A 317 8.92 -0.32 -3.51
C GLN A 317 8.46 0.98 -4.16
N TRP A 318 7.20 1.01 -4.58
CA TRP A 318 6.52 2.20 -5.05
C TRP A 318 5.61 2.73 -3.95
N GLY A 319 5.81 3.99 -3.58
CA GLY A 319 5.27 4.57 -2.35
C GLY A 319 6.01 4.09 -1.10
N ASP A 320 5.69 4.73 0.02
CA ASP A 320 6.26 4.52 1.36
C ASP A 320 5.17 4.46 2.45
N GLY A 321 3.92 4.24 2.04
CA GLY A 321 2.75 4.31 2.90
C GLY A 321 2.32 5.73 3.29
N THR A 322 2.88 6.79 2.69
CA THR A 322 2.46 8.18 2.94
C THR A 322 1.67 8.83 1.79
N THR A 323 1.61 8.18 0.63
CA THR A 323 1.00 8.71 -0.60
C THR A 323 -0.04 7.76 -1.21
N HIS A 324 -0.94 8.31 -2.03
CA HIS A 324 -1.87 7.59 -2.91
C HIS A 324 -1.75 8.08 -4.37
N ARG A 325 -0.62 8.70 -4.74
CA ARG A 325 -0.23 8.94 -6.14
C ARG A 325 0.53 7.71 -6.62
N ILE A 326 -0.02 6.96 -7.58
CA ILE A 326 0.70 5.81 -8.15
C ILE A 326 2.01 6.29 -8.80
N PHE A 327 3.12 5.57 -8.57
CA PHE A 327 4.41 5.92 -9.14
C PHE A 327 4.36 6.01 -10.68
N MET A 328 3.62 5.13 -11.36
CA MET A 328 3.58 5.09 -12.81
C MET A 328 2.13 5.03 -13.34
N PRO A 329 1.43 6.18 -13.45
CA PRO A 329 0.10 6.23 -14.04
C PRO A 329 0.20 6.02 -15.55
N GLY A 330 -0.78 5.34 -16.14
CA GLY A 330 -0.84 5.09 -17.57
C GLY A 330 -1.42 3.72 -17.95
N THR A 331 -1.63 3.57 -19.25
CA THR A 331 -2.06 2.34 -19.95
C THR A 331 -0.87 1.63 -20.61
N ALA A 332 -1.09 0.41 -21.10
CA ALA A 332 -0.12 -0.38 -21.89
C ALA A 332 0.47 0.38 -23.12
N GLU A 333 -0.25 1.36 -23.66
CA GLU A 333 0.20 2.17 -24.80
C GLU A 333 1.11 3.33 -24.36
N THR A 334 0.93 3.82 -23.13
CA THR A 334 1.65 4.97 -22.58
C THR A 334 2.84 4.61 -21.70
N VAL A 335 2.90 3.40 -21.13
CA VAL A 335 3.99 3.03 -20.21
C VAL A 335 4.37 1.56 -20.29
N TYR A 336 5.55 1.21 -19.76
CA TYR A 336 5.98 -0.19 -19.58
C TYR A 336 6.59 -0.48 -18.20
N ILE A 337 6.31 -1.68 -17.66
CA ILE A 337 6.90 -2.21 -16.42
C ILE A 337 7.55 -3.55 -16.73
N ASN A 338 8.89 -3.59 -16.72
CA ASN A 338 9.66 -4.78 -17.05
C ASN A 338 10.25 -5.40 -15.78
N LEU A 339 9.88 -6.64 -15.46
CA LEU A 339 10.54 -7.46 -14.45
C LEU A 339 11.53 -8.41 -15.12
N LEU A 340 12.81 -8.08 -15.01
CA LEU A 340 13.92 -8.86 -15.55
C LEU A 340 14.62 -9.63 -14.45
N ALA A 341 14.78 -10.94 -14.62
CA ALA A 341 15.69 -11.70 -13.77
C ALA A 341 17.15 -11.34 -14.12
N ALA A 342 17.98 -11.22 -13.09
CA ALA A 342 19.43 -11.10 -13.20
C ALA A 342 20.07 -12.22 -12.37
N ARG A 343 20.95 -11.89 -11.41
CA ARG A 343 21.43 -12.83 -10.38
C ARG A 343 20.32 -13.28 -9.40
N SER A 344 19.22 -12.54 -9.39
CA SER A 344 18.03 -12.71 -8.57
C SER A 344 16.78 -12.41 -9.42
N ARG A 345 15.62 -12.86 -8.95
CA ARG A 345 14.32 -12.39 -9.47
C ARG A 345 14.01 -11.02 -8.89
N SER A 346 13.19 -10.25 -9.60
CA SER A 346 12.73 -8.95 -9.11
C SER A 346 11.62 -9.09 -8.07
N LYS A 347 11.46 -8.10 -7.20
CA LYS A 347 10.29 -7.91 -6.35
C LYS A 347 9.79 -6.48 -6.53
N LEU A 348 8.49 -6.31 -6.76
CA LEU A 348 7.84 -4.99 -6.77
C LEU A 348 6.76 -4.95 -5.68
N THR A 349 6.87 -3.97 -4.79
CA THR A 349 5.95 -3.75 -3.67
C THR A 349 5.18 -2.44 -3.88
N PHE A 350 3.86 -2.49 -3.78
CA PHE A 350 2.96 -1.33 -3.82
C PHE A 350 2.61 -0.94 -2.38
N ASP A 351 3.00 0.26 -1.94
CA ASP A 351 2.86 0.72 -0.54
C ASP A 351 2.27 2.13 -0.48
N TYR A 352 0.94 2.20 -0.50
CA TYR A 352 0.14 3.43 -0.55
C TYR A 352 -0.80 3.55 0.65
N ASN A 353 -1.30 4.76 0.94
CA ASN A 353 -2.28 5.01 2.02
C ASN A 353 -3.72 5.25 1.54
N GLY A 354 -3.98 5.00 0.26
CA GLY A 354 -5.29 5.18 -0.35
C GLY A 354 -5.41 4.43 -1.69
N PRO A 355 -6.57 4.52 -2.35
CA PRO A 355 -6.80 3.85 -3.62
C PRO A 355 -5.88 4.32 -4.75
N VAL A 356 -5.31 3.38 -5.49
CA VAL A 356 -4.52 3.61 -6.70
C VAL A 356 -4.91 2.64 -7.80
N THR A 357 -4.84 3.09 -9.07
CA THR A 357 -5.08 2.25 -10.24
C THR A 357 -3.82 2.10 -11.06
N LEU A 358 -3.46 0.85 -11.36
CA LEU A 358 -2.48 0.45 -12.36
C LEU A 358 -3.23 -0.03 -13.61
N GLY A 359 -3.26 0.79 -14.67
CA GLY A 359 -3.85 0.42 -15.97
C GLY A 359 -2.86 -0.13 -16.98
N ALA A 360 -1.62 -0.39 -16.55
CA ALA A 360 -0.58 -0.98 -17.38
C ALA A 360 -0.24 -2.41 -16.91
N PRO A 361 0.07 -3.32 -17.84
CA PRO A 361 0.49 -4.67 -17.50
C PRO A 361 1.93 -4.67 -16.97
N ILE A 362 2.17 -5.38 -15.88
CA ILE A 362 3.51 -5.79 -15.45
C ILE A 362 3.90 -7.03 -16.25
N GLY A 363 5.06 -6.99 -16.91
CA GLY A 363 5.51 -8.08 -17.77
C GLY A 363 7.02 -8.22 -17.86
N GLY A 364 7.47 -8.95 -18.89
CA GLY A 364 8.87 -9.25 -19.16
C GLY A 364 9.18 -9.11 -20.66
N GLY A 365 10.45 -8.91 -20.98
CA GLY A 365 10.89 -8.87 -22.38
C GLY A 365 12.12 -8.00 -22.61
N ARG A 366 12.51 -7.89 -23.88
CA ARG A 366 13.50 -6.88 -24.29
C ARG A 366 12.90 -5.48 -24.13
N PHE A 367 13.77 -4.47 -24.00
CA PHE A 367 13.42 -3.05 -23.84
C PHE A 367 12.23 -2.61 -24.71
N HIS A 368 11.28 -1.89 -24.11
CA HIS A 368 10.02 -1.42 -24.71
C HIS A 368 9.01 -2.51 -25.18
N ASP A 369 9.44 -3.77 -25.35
CA ASP A 369 8.63 -4.94 -25.74
C ASP A 369 8.29 -5.83 -24.53
N THR A 370 7.86 -5.21 -23.44
CA THR A 370 7.78 -5.81 -22.08
C THR A 370 6.60 -6.77 -21.86
N LEU A 371 6.02 -7.30 -22.93
CA LEU A 371 4.99 -8.34 -22.92
C LEU A 371 5.36 -9.52 -23.82
N SER A 372 6.58 -9.54 -24.36
CA SER A 372 7.10 -10.65 -25.17
C SER A 372 7.40 -11.91 -24.33
N ALA A 373 7.57 -11.77 -23.01
CA ALA A 373 7.74 -12.88 -22.07
C ALA A 373 7.09 -12.56 -20.72
N PRO A 374 6.81 -13.57 -19.87
CA PRO A 374 6.37 -13.31 -18.51
C PRO A 374 7.43 -12.56 -17.69
N GLY A 375 7.02 -11.54 -16.94
CA GLY A 375 7.86 -10.80 -16.00
C GLY A 375 8.42 -11.67 -14.89
N ALA A 376 9.73 -11.65 -14.69
CA ALA A 376 10.44 -12.55 -13.79
C ALA A 376 10.59 -11.96 -12.37
N GLY A 377 9.45 -11.76 -11.68
CA GLY A 377 9.46 -11.28 -10.30
C GLY A 377 8.17 -11.55 -9.52
N ASP A 378 8.21 -11.25 -8.22
CA ASP A 378 7.12 -11.38 -7.27
C ASP A 378 6.49 -10.00 -6.96
N ILE A 379 5.17 -9.96 -6.76
CA ILE A 379 4.41 -8.74 -6.44
C ILE A 379 3.89 -8.79 -5.00
N ALA A 380 3.99 -7.67 -4.29
CA ALA A 380 3.39 -7.49 -2.96
C ALA A 380 2.55 -6.21 -2.89
N ILE A 381 1.37 -6.30 -2.30
CA ILE A 381 0.56 -5.16 -1.88
C ILE A 381 0.72 -5.03 -0.37
N ALA A 382 1.42 -3.99 0.09
CA ALA A 382 1.87 -3.84 1.48
C ALA A 382 0.71 -3.59 2.45
N GLY A 383 0.82 -4.07 3.69
CA GLY A 383 -0.23 -4.03 4.72
C GLY A 383 -0.57 -2.63 5.28
N THR A 384 -0.14 -1.56 4.62
CA THR A 384 -0.42 -0.17 5.00
C THR A 384 -1.93 0.09 5.01
N ARG A 385 -2.41 0.77 6.06
CA ARG A 385 -3.82 1.11 6.23
C ARG A 385 -4.29 1.96 5.05
N GLY A 386 -5.30 1.46 4.33
CA GLY A 386 -5.90 2.15 3.18
C GLY A 386 -5.25 1.81 1.84
N ASN A 387 -4.20 0.99 1.80
CA ASN A 387 -3.59 0.53 0.56
C ASN A 387 -4.59 -0.31 -0.25
N ASP A 388 -5.11 0.25 -1.33
CA ASP A 388 -6.13 -0.35 -2.19
C ASP A 388 -5.67 -0.25 -3.64
N VAL A 389 -5.03 -1.31 -4.13
CA VAL A 389 -4.38 -1.33 -5.44
C VAL A 389 -5.29 -2.02 -6.44
N THR A 390 -5.63 -1.31 -7.51
CA THR A 390 -6.45 -1.82 -8.61
C THR A 390 -5.59 -2.16 -9.81
N PHE A 391 -5.61 -3.41 -10.26
CA PHE A 391 -5.11 -3.82 -11.56
C PHE A 391 -6.23 -3.71 -12.59
N ALA A 392 -6.16 -2.70 -13.45
CA ALA A 392 -7.10 -2.44 -14.54
C ALA A 392 -6.59 -2.94 -15.91
N ALA A 393 -5.63 -3.88 -15.88
CA ALA A 393 -5.07 -4.56 -17.04
C ALA A 393 -4.66 -6.00 -16.66
N GLU A 394 -4.58 -6.87 -17.67
CA GLU A 394 -4.02 -8.23 -17.55
C GLU A 394 -2.56 -8.18 -17.08
N GLN A 395 -2.24 -8.91 -16.00
CA GLN A 395 -0.87 -8.95 -15.48
C GLN A 395 -0.13 -10.20 -15.95
N TYR A 396 1.08 -10.02 -16.48
CA TYR A 396 1.84 -11.04 -17.19
C TYR A 396 3.21 -11.30 -16.54
N TYR A 397 3.22 -11.61 -15.24
CA TYR A 397 4.43 -12.03 -14.50
C TYR A 397 4.31 -13.46 -13.99
N ASP A 398 5.45 -14.12 -13.78
CA ASP A 398 5.50 -15.54 -13.43
C ASP A 398 5.82 -15.85 -11.95
N GLY A 399 5.91 -14.83 -11.10
CA GLY A 399 6.03 -14.98 -9.65
C GLY A 399 4.69 -14.92 -8.91
N SER A 400 4.78 -14.89 -7.59
CA SER A 400 3.64 -14.89 -6.68
C SER A 400 3.06 -13.48 -6.50
N THR A 401 1.77 -13.44 -6.14
CA THR A 401 1.09 -12.19 -5.76
C THR A 401 0.73 -12.27 -4.28
N THR A 402 1.27 -11.37 -3.47
CA THR A 402 0.97 -11.31 -2.03
C THR A 402 0.12 -10.09 -1.72
N VAL A 403 -1.04 -10.28 -1.08
CA VAL A 403 -1.86 -9.21 -0.52
C VAL A 403 -1.70 -9.28 0.99
N GLU A 404 -1.00 -8.32 1.58
CA GLU A 404 -0.73 -8.33 3.02
C GLU A 404 -1.97 -7.96 3.85
N LYS A 405 -1.94 -8.27 5.15
CA LYS A 405 -3.05 -8.01 6.05
C LYS A 405 -3.34 -6.51 6.15
N GLY A 406 -4.59 -6.13 5.92
CA GLY A 406 -5.04 -4.74 5.91
C GLY A 406 -5.06 -4.07 4.53
N ALA A 407 -4.45 -4.70 3.52
CA ALA A 407 -4.46 -4.22 2.14
C ALA A 407 -5.62 -4.80 1.31
N VAL A 408 -5.92 -4.14 0.20
CA VAL A 408 -6.86 -4.59 -0.84
C VAL A 408 -6.15 -4.69 -2.19
N LEU A 409 -6.36 -5.79 -2.90
CA LEU A 409 -6.06 -5.94 -4.32
C LEU A 409 -7.37 -6.07 -5.08
N ARG A 410 -7.59 -5.22 -6.10
CA ARG A 410 -8.75 -5.29 -7.00
C ARG A 410 -8.30 -5.73 -8.39
N LEU A 411 -8.99 -6.71 -8.97
CA LEU A 411 -8.91 -7.04 -10.38
C LEU A 411 -10.10 -6.40 -11.09
N GLY A 412 -9.84 -5.46 -11.98
CA GLY A 412 -10.86 -4.75 -12.75
C GLY A 412 -11.43 -3.50 -12.09
N SER A 413 -11.94 -2.61 -12.94
CA SER A 413 -12.48 -1.29 -12.61
C SER A 413 -13.27 -0.71 -13.79
N ALA A 414 -13.77 0.52 -13.67
CA ALA A 414 -14.35 1.23 -14.80
C ALA A 414 -13.33 1.49 -15.93
N GLN A 415 -12.04 1.62 -15.60
CA GLN A 415 -10.94 1.91 -16.51
C GLN A 415 -10.49 0.68 -17.33
N GLY A 416 -10.84 -0.54 -16.90
CA GLY A 416 -10.40 -1.78 -17.55
C GLY A 416 -10.56 -2.99 -16.62
N ASP A 417 -10.69 -4.18 -17.21
CA ASP A 417 -10.74 -5.45 -16.50
C ASP A 417 -9.29 -5.95 -16.22
N GLY A 418 -9.09 -6.63 -15.08
CA GLY A 418 -7.77 -7.11 -14.64
C GLY A 418 -7.65 -8.63 -14.57
N SER A 419 -6.45 -9.17 -14.66
CA SER A 419 -6.19 -10.61 -14.48
C SER A 419 -4.84 -10.84 -13.77
N LEU A 420 -4.65 -12.06 -13.25
CA LEU A 420 -3.37 -12.54 -12.73
C LEU A 420 -2.99 -13.83 -13.46
N LEU A 421 -1.76 -13.92 -13.95
CA LEU A 421 -1.23 -15.17 -14.51
C LEU A 421 -1.00 -16.20 -13.38
N THR A 422 -1.99 -17.08 -13.13
CA THR A 422 -1.88 -18.16 -12.14
C THR A 422 -1.49 -19.52 -12.78
N GLY A 423 -1.69 -20.64 -12.07
CA GLY A 423 -1.58 -22.00 -12.62
C GLY A 423 -0.46 -22.86 -12.06
N THR A 424 0.43 -22.32 -11.23
CA THR A 424 1.53 -23.07 -10.59
C THR A 424 1.79 -22.57 -9.16
N ALA A 425 2.50 -23.36 -8.35
CA ALA A 425 2.91 -22.95 -7.00
C ALA A 425 3.84 -21.71 -6.97
N ARG A 426 4.57 -21.45 -8.07
CA ARG A 426 5.35 -20.21 -8.25
C ARG A 426 4.42 -19.01 -8.41
N ARG A 427 3.37 -19.18 -9.20
CA ARG A 427 2.33 -18.20 -9.55
C ARG A 427 1.12 -18.21 -8.59
N ARG A 428 1.38 -18.52 -7.32
CA ARG A 428 0.34 -18.57 -6.28
C ARG A 428 -0.12 -17.17 -5.86
N VAL A 429 -1.34 -17.10 -5.37
CA VAL A 429 -1.88 -15.90 -4.71
C VAL A 429 -1.88 -16.14 -3.20
N VAL A 430 -1.13 -15.33 -2.45
CA VAL A 430 -1.11 -15.32 -1.00
C VAL A 430 -1.96 -14.14 -0.52
N ASN A 431 -3.23 -14.39 -0.26
CA ASN A 431 -4.19 -13.38 0.18
C ASN A 431 -4.32 -13.40 1.70
N ASN A 432 -3.76 -12.42 2.39
CA ASN A 432 -3.95 -12.17 3.83
C ASN A 432 -4.74 -10.86 4.10
N GLY A 433 -5.02 -10.08 3.04
CA GLY A 433 -5.86 -8.88 3.07
C GLY A 433 -7.24 -9.15 2.47
N THR A 434 -7.61 -8.39 1.44
CA THR A 434 -8.81 -8.67 0.61
C THR A 434 -8.44 -8.74 -0.87
N LEU A 435 -8.88 -9.80 -1.54
CA LEU A 435 -8.88 -9.89 -3.01
C LEU A 435 -10.29 -9.62 -3.52
N VAL A 436 -10.47 -8.54 -4.28
CA VAL A 436 -11.72 -8.21 -4.95
C VAL A 436 -11.58 -8.50 -6.44
N VAL A 437 -12.52 -9.25 -7.02
CA VAL A 437 -12.69 -9.31 -8.47
C VAL A 437 -13.91 -8.50 -8.87
N HIS A 438 -13.68 -7.50 -9.71
CA HIS A 438 -14.66 -6.52 -10.17
C HIS A 438 -14.83 -6.52 -11.71
N ASN A 439 -14.17 -7.44 -12.42
CA ASN A 439 -14.26 -7.53 -13.88
C ASN A 439 -15.70 -7.53 -14.39
N THR A 440 -15.93 -6.73 -15.44
CA THR A 440 -17.26 -6.46 -15.98
C THR A 440 -17.55 -7.25 -17.25
N ARG A 441 -16.51 -7.61 -18.02
CA ARG A 441 -16.63 -8.31 -19.32
C ARG A 441 -15.77 -9.57 -19.35
N THR A 442 -14.51 -9.47 -18.95
CA THR A 442 -13.51 -10.56 -19.05
C THR A 442 -13.57 -11.48 -17.85
N ALA A 443 -13.99 -12.73 -18.07
CA ALA A 443 -13.93 -13.79 -17.07
C ALA A 443 -12.47 -14.12 -16.68
N VAL A 444 -12.24 -14.49 -15.42
CA VAL A 444 -10.89 -14.82 -14.91
C VAL A 444 -10.86 -16.20 -14.27
N SER A 445 -9.69 -16.85 -14.32
CA SER A 445 -9.43 -18.11 -13.63
C SER A 445 -8.29 -17.95 -12.62
N LEU A 446 -8.57 -18.24 -11.35
CA LEU A 446 -7.63 -18.15 -10.24
C LEU A 446 -7.38 -19.55 -9.66
N SER A 447 -6.11 -19.86 -9.43
CA SER A 447 -5.64 -21.13 -8.88
C SER A 447 -4.50 -20.87 -7.89
N HIS A 448 -4.17 -21.85 -7.05
CA HIS A 448 -3.18 -21.68 -5.98
C HIS A 448 -3.44 -20.45 -5.10
N VAL A 449 -4.72 -20.23 -4.72
CA VAL A 449 -5.15 -19.12 -3.86
C VAL A 449 -5.19 -19.62 -2.42
N GLY A 450 -4.32 -19.08 -1.58
CA GLY A 450 -4.22 -19.40 -0.15
C GLY A 450 -4.10 -18.16 0.73
N GLY A 451 -4.04 -18.36 2.04
CA GLY A 451 -3.93 -17.29 3.05
C GLY A 451 -5.23 -17.04 3.82
N SER A 452 -5.16 -16.10 4.77
CA SER A 452 -6.24 -15.81 5.74
C SER A 452 -7.22 -14.71 5.30
N GLY A 453 -6.98 -14.10 4.15
CA GLY A 453 -7.71 -12.94 3.62
C GLY A 453 -9.03 -13.30 2.94
N ALA A 454 -9.90 -12.29 2.81
CA ALA A 454 -11.22 -12.43 2.21
C ALA A 454 -11.17 -12.43 0.67
N LEU A 455 -12.10 -13.14 0.02
CA LEU A 455 -12.36 -13.09 -1.41
C LEU A 455 -13.72 -12.43 -1.68
N VAL A 456 -13.77 -11.46 -2.58
CA VAL A 456 -15.00 -10.77 -2.97
C VAL A 456 -15.21 -10.82 -4.48
N GLN A 457 -16.19 -11.58 -4.94
CA GLN A 457 -16.70 -11.51 -6.31
C GLN A 457 -17.75 -10.39 -6.38
N SER A 458 -17.46 -9.33 -7.16
CA SER A 458 -18.29 -8.13 -7.29
C SER A 458 -18.51 -7.66 -8.74
N GLY A 459 -17.80 -8.27 -9.68
CA GLY A 459 -17.92 -8.02 -11.11
C GLY A 459 -19.16 -8.67 -11.72
N ALA A 460 -19.50 -8.28 -12.95
CA ALA A 460 -20.51 -8.98 -13.73
C ALA A 460 -19.95 -10.24 -14.41
N ALA A 461 -18.65 -10.25 -14.75
CA ALA A 461 -17.98 -11.39 -15.36
C ALA A 461 -17.71 -12.50 -14.34
N THR A 462 -17.67 -13.75 -14.82
CA THR A 462 -17.43 -14.93 -13.99
C THR A 462 -15.99 -14.99 -13.48
N THR A 463 -15.83 -15.17 -12.17
CA THR A 463 -14.56 -15.59 -11.56
C THR A 463 -14.58 -17.09 -11.34
N THR A 464 -13.61 -17.81 -11.86
CA THR A 464 -13.46 -19.26 -11.66
C THR A 464 -12.32 -19.54 -10.68
N LEU A 465 -12.62 -20.17 -9.55
CA LEU A 465 -11.63 -20.83 -8.70
C LEU A 465 -11.38 -22.24 -9.25
N THR A 466 -10.12 -22.60 -9.48
CA THR A 466 -9.77 -23.87 -10.14
C THR A 466 -8.58 -24.58 -9.49
N GLY A 467 -8.72 -25.90 -9.33
CA GLY A 467 -7.71 -26.76 -8.71
C GLY A 467 -7.86 -26.92 -7.19
N THR A 468 -7.38 -28.05 -6.67
CA THR A 468 -7.37 -28.37 -5.22
C THR A 468 -6.45 -27.48 -4.39
N ALA A 469 -5.55 -26.72 -5.02
CA ALA A 469 -4.67 -25.76 -4.36
C ALA A 469 -5.36 -24.43 -3.97
N VAL A 470 -6.68 -24.34 -4.10
CA VAL A 470 -7.50 -23.25 -3.54
C VAL A 470 -7.77 -23.60 -2.07
N THR A 471 -7.08 -22.90 -1.16
CA THR A 471 -6.93 -23.26 0.27
C THR A 471 -7.03 -22.05 1.22
N TYR A 472 -7.49 -20.90 0.72
CA TYR A 472 -7.69 -19.72 1.57
C TYR A 472 -8.80 -19.94 2.59
N THR A 473 -8.65 -19.35 3.78
CA THR A 473 -9.56 -19.56 4.91
C THR A 473 -10.46 -18.37 5.22
N GLY A 474 -10.16 -17.19 4.69
CA GLY A 474 -11.00 -16.01 4.89
C GLY A 474 -12.37 -16.11 4.22
N ARG A 475 -13.25 -15.18 4.59
CA ARG A 475 -14.63 -15.11 4.10
C ARG A 475 -14.74 -14.99 2.58
N THR A 476 -15.67 -15.73 2.01
CA THR A 476 -16.04 -15.65 0.59
C THR A 476 -17.34 -14.86 0.44
N THR A 477 -17.29 -13.76 -0.30
CA THR A 477 -18.47 -12.91 -0.56
C THR A 477 -18.73 -12.84 -2.06
N VAL A 478 -19.96 -13.10 -2.48
CA VAL A 478 -20.43 -12.85 -3.85
C VAL A 478 -21.50 -11.76 -3.77
N THR A 479 -21.25 -10.61 -4.38
CA THR A 479 -22.20 -9.48 -4.39
C THR A 479 -22.90 -9.33 -5.74
N LYS A 480 -22.26 -9.76 -6.83
CA LYS A 480 -22.76 -9.70 -8.21
C LYS A 480 -22.05 -10.74 -9.08
N GLY A 481 -22.72 -11.21 -10.14
CA GLY A 481 -22.15 -12.13 -11.11
C GLY A 481 -21.92 -13.52 -10.52
N THR A 482 -21.04 -14.30 -11.15
CA THR A 482 -20.83 -15.71 -10.79
C THR A 482 -19.43 -15.95 -10.24
N LEU A 483 -19.35 -16.57 -9.05
CA LEU A 483 -18.17 -17.28 -8.58
C LEU A 483 -18.35 -18.76 -8.93
N ALA A 484 -17.46 -19.32 -9.74
CA ALA A 484 -17.52 -20.71 -10.21
C ALA A 484 -16.40 -21.55 -9.57
N LEU A 485 -16.73 -22.77 -9.15
CA LEU A 485 -15.78 -23.76 -8.61
C LEU A 485 -15.53 -24.85 -9.66
N ARG A 486 -14.26 -25.13 -9.98
CA ARG A 486 -13.88 -26.10 -11.03
C ARG A 486 -12.66 -26.94 -10.62
N LYS A 487 -12.50 -28.10 -11.26
CA LYS A 487 -11.32 -28.99 -11.14
C LYS A 487 -10.88 -29.27 -9.69
N GLY A 488 -11.83 -29.51 -8.78
CA GLY A 488 -11.57 -29.79 -7.37
C GLY A 488 -11.35 -28.57 -6.46
N ALA A 489 -11.57 -27.34 -6.94
CA ALA A 489 -11.67 -26.17 -6.06
C ALA A 489 -12.88 -26.28 -5.14
N THR A 490 -12.72 -25.84 -3.89
CA THR A 490 -13.72 -25.99 -2.81
C THR A 490 -13.69 -24.76 -1.89
N LEU A 491 -14.81 -24.51 -1.20
CA LEU A 491 -14.95 -23.46 -0.18
C LEU A 491 -15.06 -24.03 1.25
N ALA A 492 -14.78 -25.32 1.46
CA ALA A 492 -14.90 -25.98 2.76
C ALA A 492 -13.92 -25.48 3.84
N HIS A 493 -12.99 -24.60 3.48
CA HIS A 493 -12.07 -23.91 4.38
C HIS A 493 -12.45 -22.45 4.67
N SER A 494 -13.42 -21.88 3.94
CA SER A 494 -13.85 -20.49 4.12
C SER A 494 -14.58 -20.30 5.45
N GLU A 495 -14.17 -19.29 6.21
CA GLU A 495 -14.80 -18.84 7.46
C GLU A 495 -16.33 -18.70 7.33
N ALA A 496 -16.79 -18.12 6.23
CA ALA A 496 -18.19 -18.04 5.85
C ALA A 496 -18.33 -17.79 4.34
N ILE A 497 -19.51 -18.11 3.79
CA ILE A 497 -19.92 -17.86 2.42
C ILE A 497 -21.15 -16.94 2.45
N ARG A 498 -21.10 -15.81 1.74
CA ARG A 498 -22.18 -14.82 1.74
C ARG A 498 -22.58 -14.39 0.32
N LEU A 499 -23.84 -14.61 -0.07
CA LEU A 499 -24.40 -14.19 -1.35
C LEU A 499 -25.26 -12.93 -1.15
N THR A 500 -24.71 -11.73 -1.30
CA THR A 500 -25.32 -10.50 -0.75
C THR A 500 -26.44 -9.89 -1.59
N SER A 501 -26.79 -10.47 -2.74
CA SER A 501 -27.87 -9.99 -3.60
C SER A 501 -28.48 -11.14 -4.41
N SER A 502 -29.69 -10.96 -4.94
CA SER A 502 -30.31 -11.88 -5.90
C SER A 502 -29.55 -12.00 -7.22
N GLY A 503 -28.67 -11.05 -7.53
CA GLY A 503 -27.74 -11.12 -8.67
C GLY A 503 -26.44 -11.86 -8.38
N ALA A 504 -26.22 -12.35 -7.16
CA ALA A 504 -25.05 -13.12 -6.76
C ALA A 504 -25.25 -14.62 -7.01
N ARG A 505 -24.32 -15.25 -7.73
CA ARG A 505 -24.36 -16.68 -8.05
C ARG A 505 -23.08 -17.39 -7.61
N LEU A 506 -23.24 -18.54 -6.97
CA LEU A 506 -22.16 -19.48 -6.67
C LEU A 506 -22.40 -20.77 -7.47
N ASP A 507 -21.66 -20.94 -8.57
CA ASP A 507 -21.70 -22.14 -9.41
C ASP A 507 -20.72 -23.18 -8.88
N THR A 508 -21.24 -24.30 -8.40
CA THR A 508 -20.44 -25.32 -7.71
C THR A 508 -19.93 -26.42 -8.65
N GLY A 509 -20.36 -26.39 -9.92
CA GLY A 509 -20.23 -27.51 -10.84
C GLY A 509 -20.88 -28.79 -10.31
N THR A 510 -20.49 -29.93 -10.90
CA THR A 510 -21.03 -31.27 -10.58
C THR A 510 -20.62 -31.80 -9.20
N ALA A 511 -19.59 -31.22 -8.56
CA ALA A 511 -19.14 -31.63 -7.24
C ALA A 511 -20.07 -31.17 -6.10
N GLY A 512 -20.88 -30.13 -6.35
CA GLY A 512 -21.70 -29.49 -5.32
C GLY A 512 -20.90 -28.62 -4.34
N LEU A 513 -21.61 -27.93 -3.46
CA LEU A 513 -21.05 -27.21 -2.32
C LEU A 513 -21.16 -28.08 -1.06
N ARG A 514 -20.06 -28.20 -0.32
CA ARG A 514 -20.07 -28.67 1.07
C ARG A 514 -19.92 -27.47 1.99
N VAL A 515 -20.95 -27.19 2.80
CA VAL A 515 -20.94 -26.12 3.80
C VAL A 515 -20.52 -26.72 5.14
N THR A 516 -19.34 -26.36 5.60
CA THR A 516 -18.75 -26.77 6.89
C THR A 516 -18.78 -25.66 7.94
N THR A 517 -19.11 -24.44 7.54
CA THR A 517 -19.11 -23.23 8.38
C THR A 517 -20.47 -22.54 8.31
N THR A 518 -20.64 -21.56 7.43
CA THR A 518 -21.89 -20.80 7.30
C THR A 518 -22.13 -20.34 5.86
N LEU A 519 -23.35 -20.56 5.34
CA LEU A 519 -23.85 -20.01 4.10
C LEU A 519 -25.06 -19.09 4.39
N THR A 520 -24.97 -17.81 3.99
CA THR A 520 -26.02 -16.81 4.22
C THR A 520 -26.24 -15.90 3.01
N GLY A 521 -27.42 -15.29 2.89
CA GLY A 521 -27.67 -14.25 1.89
C GLY A 521 -29.00 -14.40 1.17
N LYS A 522 -29.08 -13.80 -0.02
CA LYS A 522 -30.27 -13.76 -0.89
C LYS A 522 -29.98 -14.14 -2.36
N GLY A 523 -28.92 -14.92 -2.58
CA GLY A 523 -28.45 -15.29 -3.92
C GLY A 523 -28.58 -16.78 -4.21
N THR A 524 -28.17 -17.18 -5.41
CA THR A 524 -28.33 -18.56 -5.89
C THR A 524 -27.05 -19.38 -5.76
N VAL A 525 -27.15 -20.58 -5.18
CA VAL A 525 -26.17 -21.66 -5.37
C VAL A 525 -26.61 -22.51 -6.55
N GLN A 526 -25.83 -22.50 -7.63
CA GLN A 526 -26.07 -23.31 -8.82
C GLN A 526 -25.35 -24.65 -8.69
N GLY A 527 -26.10 -25.66 -8.26
CA GLY A 527 -25.64 -27.02 -8.01
C GLY A 527 -26.18 -27.60 -6.70
N ALA A 528 -25.74 -28.81 -6.34
CA ALA A 528 -26.18 -29.47 -5.11
C ALA A 528 -25.47 -28.88 -3.87
N VAL A 529 -26.14 -28.89 -2.71
CA VAL A 529 -25.60 -28.43 -1.43
C VAL A 529 -25.67 -29.55 -0.40
N THR A 530 -24.55 -29.85 0.24
CA THR A 530 -24.48 -30.64 1.48
C THR A 530 -24.19 -29.70 2.65
N ASN A 531 -25.09 -29.63 3.62
CA ASN A 531 -24.94 -28.82 4.82
C ASN A 531 -24.47 -29.68 6.01
N GLU A 532 -23.31 -29.35 6.54
CA GLU A 532 -22.67 -29.90 7.74
C GLU A 532 -22.31 -28.78 8.76
N GLY A 533 -22.76 -27.56 8.48
CA GLY A 533 -22.62 -26.39 9.34
C GLY A 533 -23.94 -25.63 9.35
N VAL A 534 -23.91 -24.32 9.11
CA VAL A 534 -25.11 -23.47 9.13
C VAL A 534 -25.51 -23.02 7.72
N VAL A 535 -26.75 -23.23 7.34
CA VAL A 535 -27.37 -22.58 6.16
C VAL A 535 -28.51 -21.70 6.66
N ALA A 536 -28.59 -20.46 6.17
CA ALA A 536 -29.71 -19.57 6.47
C ALA A 536 -30.70 -19.49 5.29
N GLY A 537 -31.98 -19.25 5.60
CA GLY A 537 -33.01 -18.89 4.62
C GLY A 537 -32.67 -17.63 3.80
N GLY A 538 -33.38 -17.46 2.68
CA GLY A 538 -33.14 -16.47 1.63
C GLY A 538 -32.28 -16.97 0.47
N ILE A 539 -31.58 -18.10 0.64
CA ILE A 539 -30.77 -18.72 -0.42
C ILE A 539 -31.65 -19.56 -1.35
N THR A 540 -31.39 -19.47 -2.66
CA THR A 540 -31.94 -20.41 -3.65
C THR A 540 -30.89 -21.47 -3.99
N VAL A 541 -31.25 -22.74 -3.95
CA VAL A 541 -30.39 -23.88 -4.36
C VAL A 541 -31.00 -24.54 -5.60
N SER A 542 -30.33 -24.41 -6.75
CA SER A 542 -30.84 -24.95 -8.02
C SER A 542 -30.67 -26.47 -8.18
N GLY A 543 -29.94 -27.11 -7.26
CA GLY A 543 -29.73 -28.56 -7.21
C GLY A 543 -30.38 -29.18 -5.97
N GLY A 544 -29.98 -30.41 -5.63
CA GLY A 544 -30.47 -31.06 -4.41
C GLY A 544 -29.85 -30.47 -3.14
N TYR A 545 -30.63 -30.41 -2.07
CA TYR A 545 -30.19 -30.02 -0.73
C TYR A 545 -30.12 -31.25 0.19
N THR A 546 -29.04 -31.41 0.94
CA THR A 546 -28.89 -32.47 1.94
C THR A 546 -28.31 -31.90 3.22
N GLN A 547 -29.11 -31.85 4.28
CA GLN A 547 -28.63 -31.53 5.62
C GLN A 547 -28.18 -32.81 6.33
N ARG A 548 -26.97 -32.80 6.90
CA ARG A 548 -26.40 -33.89 7.69
C ARG A 548 -26.83 -33.78 9.16
N ALA A 549 -26.45 -34.75 9.98
CA ALA A 549 -26.87 -34.82 11.38
C ALA A 549 -26.25 -33.69 12.24
N GLU A 550 -25.15 -33.13 11.77
CA GLU A 550 -24.38 -32.03 12.34
C GLU A 550 -24.83 -30.65 11.81
N GLY A 551 -25.56 -30.63 10.69
CA GLY A 551 -25.96 -29.40 10.02
C GLY A 551 -27.21 -28.76 10.64
N GLU A 552 -27.33 -27.45 10.46
CA GLU A 552 -28.40 -26.60 10.98
C GLU A 552 -28.98 -25.73 9.86
N LEU A 553 -30.31 -25.66 9.78
CA LEU A 553 -31.03 -24.66 8.97
C LEU A 553 -31.51 -23.55 9.89
N VAL A 554 -31.17 -22.30 9.59
CA VAL A 554 -31.64 -21.11 10.32
C VAL A 554 -32.72 -20.41 9.52
N LEU A 555 -33.94 -20.36 10.04
CA LEU A 555 -35.02 -19.60 9.45
C LEU A 555 -34.72 -18.09 9.49
N ARG A 556 -35.07 -17.39 8.40
CA ARG A 556 -34.93 -15.93 8.22
C ARG A 556 -36.22 -15.39 7.57
N ASP A 557 -36.23 -14.11 7.21
CA ASP A 557 -37.34 -13.41 6.56
C ASP A 557 -37.85 -14.11 5.29
N GLU A 558 -36.98 -14.85 4.61
CA GLU A 558 -37.25 -15.63 3.41
C GLU A 558 -36.86 -17.10 3.66
N PRO A 559 -37.60 -18.09 3.09
CA PRO A 559 -37.28 -19.51 3.24
C PRO A 559 -35.99 -19.90 2.51
N LEU A 560 -35.50 -21.12 2.75
CA LEU A 560 -34.56 -21.76 1.84
C LEU A 560 -35.35 -22.33 0.64
N THR A 561 -35.08 -21.87 -0.58
CA THR A 561 -35.72 -22.42 -1.80
C THR A 561 -34.83 -23.50 -2.42
N VAL A 562 -35.39 -24.67 -2.77
CA VAL A 562 -34.65 -25.82 -3.32
C VAL A 562 -35.38 -26.49 -4.49
N ALA A 563 -34.80 -26.39 -5.70
CA ALA A 563 -35.38 -26.98 -6.91
C ALA A 563 -35.08 -28.48 -7.09
N GLY A 564 -34.00 -29.00 -6.50
CA GLY A 564 -33.64 -30.42 -6.54
C GLY A 564 -34.02 -31.19 -5.27
N ALA A 565 -33.81 -32.50 -5.27
CA ALA A 565 -34.25 -33.37 -4.18
C ALA A 565 -33.72 -32.95 -2.78
N VAL A 566 -34.63 -32.86 -1.81
CA VAL A 566 -34.36 -32.45 -0.42
C VAL A 566 -34.20 -33.66 0.50
N ARG A 567 -33.12 -33.65 1.30
CA ARG A 567 -32.90 -34.57 2.43
C ARG A 567 -32.63 -33.79 3.72
N LEU A 568 -33.37 -34.08 4.77
CA LEU A 568 -33.29 -33.37 6.05
C LEU A 568 -32.81 -34.27 7.18
N GLY A 569 -32.11 -33.63 8.12
CA GLY A 569 -31.47 -34.16 9.31
C GLY A 569 -30.94 -32.97 10.13
N GLY A 570 -30.30 -33.23 11.28
CA GLY A 570 -29.70 -32.18 12.09
C GLY A 570 -30.73 -31.16 12.62
N GLU A 571 -30.29 -29.96 12.94
CA GLU A 571 -31.09 -28.97 13.68
C GLU A 571 -31.89 -28.00 12.77
N LEU A 572 -32.94 -27.43 13.34
CA LEU A 572 -33.69 -26.31 12.77
C LEU A 572 -33.74 -25.18 13.80
N ASP A 573 -33.05 -24.09 13.52
CA ASP A 573 -33.11 -22.86 14.33
C ASP A 573 -34.23 -21.95 13.84
N LEU A 574 -35.08 -21.56 14.78
CA LEU A 574 -36.24 -20.70 14.60
C LEU A 574 -36.14 -19.42 15.45
N SER A 575 -35.03 -19.19 16.14
CA SER A 575 -34.88 -18.08 17.10
C SER A 575 -35.06 -16.71 16.45
N ALA A 576 -34.58 -16.56 15.21
CA ALA A 576 -34.71 -15.32 14.43
C ALA A 576 -36.13 -15.06 13.90
N ALA A 577 -36.98 -16.08 13.78
CA ALA A 577 -38.39 -15.87 13.45
C ALA A 577 -39.18 -15.35 14.67
N GLY A 578 -38.77 -15.73 15.89
CA GLY A 578 -39.40 -15.26 17.13
C GLY A 578 -39.29 -13.75 17.42
N THR A 579 -38.46 -13.00 16.66
CA THR A 579 -38.24 -11.56 16.88
C THR A 579 -38.99 -10.62 15.92
N ASP A 580 -39.48 -11.11 14.77
CA ASP A 580 -40.13 -10.26 13.74
C ASP A 580 -41.26 -10.95 12.92
N ALA A 581 -41.61 -12.23 13.18
CA ALA A 581 -42.50 -13.01 12.30
C ALA A 581 -44.00 -12.64 12.38
N ALA A 582 -44.40 -11.54 11.73
CA ALA A 582 -45.76 -11.36 11.20
C ALA A 582 -45.84 -10.29 10.09
N ARG A 583 -45.13 -10.49 8.97
CA ARG A 583 -45.33 -9.70 7.74
C ARG A 583 -45.69 -10.57 6.53
N VAL A 584 -46.77 -11.34 6.69
CA VAL A 584 -47.36 -12.10 5.58
C VAL A 584 -48.14 -11.16 4.67
N VAL A 585 -47.82 -11.22 3.38
CA VAL A 585 -48.57 -10.58 2.30
C VAL A 585 -50.00 -11.13 2.29
N SER A 586 -50.97 -10.29 2.61
CA SER A 586 -52.39 -10.58 2.40
C SER A 586 -52.84 -9.92 1.11
N GLU A 587 -53.61 -10.64 0.29
CA GLU A 587 -54.33 -10.10 -0.87
C GLU A 587 -55.22 -8.89 -0.51
N PRO A 588 -55.56 -8.02 -1.48
CA PRO A 588 -56.19 -6.73 -1.19
C PRO A 588 -57.61 -6.87 -0.60
N ALA A 589 -57.70 -6.72 0.72
CA ALA A 589 -58.98 -6.59 1.42
C ALA A 589 -59.61 -5.21 1.17
N ARG A 590 -60.89 -5.20 0.80
CA ARG A 590 -61.72 -3.99 0.68
C ARG A 590 -61.69 -3.15 1.97
N GLU A 591 -61.67 -1.83 1.79
CA GLU A 591 -61.84 -0.87 2.88
C GLU A 591 -63.15 -1.11 3.65
N THR A 592 -63.03 -1.35 4.96
CA THR A 592 -64.04 -0.94 5.95
C THR A 592 -63.31 -0.47 7.20
N SER A 593 -63.77 0.64 7.77
CA SER A 593 -63.05 1.39 8.80
C SER A 593 -63.40 0.94 10.23
N GLY A 594 -62.37 0.69 11.04
CA GLY A 594 -62.47 0.37 12.46
C GLY A 594 -61.13 0.64 13.18
N PRO A 595 -61.14 0.98 14.48
CA PRO A 595 -59.96 1.51 15.15
C PRO A 595 -58.90 0.44 15.43
N ALA A 596 -57.64 0.73 15.08
CA ALA A 596 -56.53 -0.20 15.19
C ALA A 596 -56.08 -0.41 16.66
N ARG A 597 -56.33 -1.62 17.18
CA ARG A 597 -55.50 -2.20 18.25
C ARG A 597 -54.32 -2.90 17.60
N GLY A 598 -53.12 -2.35 17.78
CA GLY A 598 -51.87 -2.89 17.24
C GLY A 598 -51.39 -4.15 17.96
N THR A 599 -52.00 -5.30 17.65
CA THR A 599 -51.42 -6.63 17.86
C THR A 599 -51.48 -7.35 16.53
N SER A 600 -50.34 -7.53 15.86
CA SER A 600 -50.28 -8.31 14.63
C SER A 600 -50.66 -9.75 14.93
N ASP A 601 -51.69 -10.27 14.28
CA ASP A 601 -51.99 -11.70 14.32
C ASP A 601 -50.76 -12.49 13.84
N PRO A 602 -50.37 -13.56 14.55
CA PRO A 602 -49.25 -14.39 14.13
C PRO A 602 -49.53 -14.98 12.74
N ALA A 603 -48.48 -15.11 11.93
CA ALA A 603 -48.59 -15.70 10.60
C ALA A 603 -49.29 -17.08 10.68
N ARG A 604 -50.39 -17.26 9.95
CA ARG A 604 -51.15 -18.53 9.97
C ARG A 604 -50.32 -19.71 9.46
N GLU A 605 -49.40 -19.42 8.54
CA GLU A 605 -48.42 -20.36 8.02
C GLU A 605 -47.09 -19.65 7.80
N ILE A 606 -45.98 -20.34 8.03
CA ILE A 606 -44.61 -19.87 7.78
C ILE A 606 -43.89 -20.97 6.99
N THR A 607 -43.49 -20.67 5.75
CA THR A 607 -42.64 -21.57 4.95
C THR A 607 -41.21 -21.51 5.49
N VAL A 608 -40.66 -22.67 5.83
CA VAL A 608 -39.28 -22.84 6.31
C VAL A 608 -38.35 -23.20 5.14
N LEU A 609 -38.83 -24.11 4.30
CA LEU A 609 -38.16 -24.56 3.08
C LEU A 609 -39.22 -24.69 1.99
N ASP A 610 -38.98 -23.97 0.90
CA ASP A 610 -39.76 -23.95 -0.34
C ASP A 610 -39.12 -24.95 -1.31
N HIS A 611 -39.86 -25.98 -1.72
CA HIS A 611 -39.33 -27.09 -2.52
C HIS A 611 -39.95 -27.14 -3.92
N GLU A 612 -39.53 -26.25 -4.81
CA GLU A 612 -39.91 -26.21 -6.25
C GLU A 612 -39.70 -27.52 -7.05
N GLY A 613 -39.09 -28.55 -6.46
CA GLY A 613 -38.93 -29.87 -7.04
C GLY A 613 -40.20 -30.73 -6.95
N ARG A 614 -40.24 -31.86 -7.64
CA ARG A 614 -41.38 -32.80 -7.61
C ARG A 614 -41.19 -34.00 -6.68
N SER A 615 -40.09 -34.03 -5.94
CA SER A 615 -39.75 -35.12 -5.03
C SER A 615 -40.35 -34.87 -3.65
N LYS A 616 -40.78 -35.93 -2.98
CA LYS A 616 -41.07 -35.85 -1.54
C LYS A 616 -39.78 -35.56 -0.77
N ILE A 617 -39.86 -34.70 0.24
CA ILE A 617 -38.80 -34.56 1.25
C ILE A 617 -38.53 -35.92 1.89
N ALA A 618 -37.24 -36.25 2.04
CA ALA A 618 -36.79 -37.44 2.76
C ALA A 618 -36.09 -37.07 4.06
N GLY A 619 -36.42 -37.77 5.15
CA GLY A 619 -35.95 -37.42 6.49
C GLY A 619 -36.77 -36.30 7.14
N ALA A 620 -36.27 -35.81 8.28
CA ALA A 620 -36.86 -34.75 9.09
C ALA A 620 -35.76 -34.11 9.94
N PHE A 621 -36.03 -32.93 10.52
CA PHE A 621 -35.12 -32.32 11.48
C PHE A 621 -35.13 -33.12 12.80
N ARG A 622 -34.02 -33.06 13.56
CA ARG A 622 -33.84 -33.82 14.80
C ARG A 622 -34.95 -33.48 15.80
N GLY A 623 -35.64 -34.51 16.29
CA GLY A 623 -36.74 -34.34 17.25
C GLY A 623 -38.03 -33.74 16.68
N LEU A 624 -38.08 -33.38 15.40
CA LEU A 624 -39.22 -32.73 14.75
C LEU A 624 -39.83 -33.66 13.70
N SER A 625 -40.50 -34.74 14.11
CA SER A 625 -41.29 -35.57 13.18
C SER A 625 -42.51 -34.80 12.61
N GLU A 626 -43.11 -35.31 11.54
CA GLU A 626 -44.37 -34.80 10.97
C GLU A 626 -45.42 -34.52 12.08
N GLY A 627 -46.02 -33.33 12.06
CA GLY A 627 -47.05 -32.91 13.02
C GLY A 627 -46.55 -32.48 14.41
N THR A 628 -45.22 -32.49 14.66
CA THR A 628 -44.61 -32.04 15.92
C THR A 628 -44.98 -30.59 16.20
N LYS A 629 -45.33 -30.29 17.45
CA LYS A 629 -45.63 -28.94 17.89
C LYS A 629 -44.36 -28.19 18.24
N VAL A 630 -44.22 -26.97 17.71
CA VAL A 630 -43.07 -26.08 17.96
C VAL A 630 -43.60 -24.72 18.40
N ARG A 631 -43.01 -24.12 19.44
CA ARG A 631 -43.44 -22.81 19.95
C ARG A 631 -42.55 -21.70 19.40
N LEU A 632 -43.18 -20.68 18.81
CA LEU A 632 -42.58 -19.46 18.29
C LEU A 632 -43.21 -18.28 19.03
N ALA A 633 -42.44 -17.59 19.86
CA ALA A 633 -42.96 -16.62 20.84
C ALA A 633 -44.16 -17.21 21.62
N ASP A 634 -45.35 -16.64 21.50
CA ASP A 634 -46.57 -17.13 22.16
C ASP A 634 -47.45 -18.04 21.28
N THR A 635 -47.07 -18.27 20.03
CA THR A 635 -47.84 -19.10 19.10
C THR A 635 -47.28 -20.51 19.04
N THR A 636 -48.15 -21.51 19.17
CA THR A 636 -47.79 -22.91 18.91
C THR A 636 -48.10 -23.25 17.45
N TYR A 637 -47.08 -23.68 16.72
CA TYR A 637 -47.18 -24.17 15.36
C TYR A 637 -47.09 -25.70 15.31
N ARG A 638 -47.52 -26.32 14.21
CA ARG A 638 -47.16 -27.69 13.84
C ARG A 638 -46.30 -27.68 12.59
N ILE A 639 -45.23 -28.47 12.59
CA ILE A 639 -44.41 -28.69 11.39
C ILE A 639 -45.05 -29.73 10.47
N SER A 640 -45.03 -29.48 9.17
CA SER A 640 -45.33 -30.45 8.13
C SER A 640 -44.23 -30.47 7.08
N TYR A 641 -43.87 -31.66 6.59
CA TYR A 641 -42.94 -31.91 5.49
C TYR A 641 -43.67 -32.20 4.16
N ARG A 642 -44.94 -31.79 4.09
CA ARG A 642 -45.88 -31.94 2.96
C ARG A 642 -46.74 -30.67 2.81
N GLY A 643 -46.20 -29.53 3.24
CA GLY A 643 -46.91 -28.26 3.25
C GLY A 643 -47.00 -27.62 1.86
N GLY A 644 -47.63 -26.44 1.82
CA GLY A 644 -47.71 -25.60 0.63
C GLY A 644 -48.26 -26.35 -0.59
N ASP A 645 -47.42 -26.56 -1.60
CA ASP A 645 -47.80 -27.26 -2.84
C ASP A 645 -47.88 -28.80 -2.73
N GLY A 646 -47.46 -29.35 -1.58
CA GLY A 646 -47.49 -30.77 -1.25
C GLY A 646 -46.12 -31.36 -0.86
N ASN A 647 -45.02 -30.61 -1.01
CA ASN A 647 -43.69 -31.04 -0.59
C ASN A 647 -42.81 -29.96 0.07
N ASP A 648 -43.40 -28.86 0.54
CA ASP A 648 -42.71 -27.86 1.35
C ASP A 648 -42.52 -28.28 2.81
N VAL A 649 -41.60 -27.60 3.52
CA VAL A 649 -41.60 -27.55 4.99
C VAL A 649 -42.31 -26.29 5.45
N VAL A 650 -43.45 -26.46 6.12
CA VAL A 650 -44.24 -25.35 6.68
C VAL A 650 -44.46 -25.51 8.18
N LEU A 651 -44.65 -24.38 8.85
CA LEU A 651 -45.14 -24.27 10.22
C LEU A 651 -46.54 -23.65 10.16
N SER A 652 -47.59 -24.42 10.41
CA SER A 652 -48.98 -23.92 10.42
C SER A 652 -49.46 -23.71 11.86
N ALA A 653 -50.09 -22.57 12.14
CA ALA A 653 -50.50 -22.18 13.50
C ALA A 653 -51.58 -23.11 14.05
N VAL A 654 -51.40 -23.61 15.26
CA VAL A 654 -52.42 -24.40 15.96
C VAL A 654 -53.46 -23.44 16.52
N ALA A 655 -54.65 -23.42 15.91
CA ALA A 655 -55.78 -22.65 16.40
C ALA A 655 -56.00 -22.94 17.90
N ALA A 656 -55.98 -21.89 18.72
CA ALA A 656 -56.34 -21.99 20.12
C ALA A 656 -57.79 -22.48 20.20
N THR A 657 -57.99 -23.71 20.67
CA THR A 657 -59.33 -24.24 20.88
C THR A 657 -59.98 -23.42 21.98
N ALA A 658 -60.90 -22.52 21.61
CA ALA A 658 -61.68 -21.75 22.57
C ALA A 658 -62.40 -22.73 23.49
N THR A 659 -61.92 -22.83 24.73
CA THR A 659 -62.47 -23.76 25.72
C THR A 659 -63.91 -23.31 26.01
N PRO A 660 -64.93 -24.15 25.77
CA PRO A 660 -66.27 -23.82 26.22
C PRO A 660 -66.23 -23.66 27.74
N SER A 661 -66.79 -22.59 28.27
CA SER A 661 -66.88 -22.39 29.72
C SER A 661 -67.80 -23.45 30.33
N GLY A 662 -67.22 -24.58 30.74
CA GLY A 662 -67.92 -25.76 31.21
C GLY A 662 -67.13 -26.49 32.29
N ARG A 663 -67.54 -26.25 33.55
CA ARG A 663 -67.22 -26.91 34.83
C ARG A 663 -65.97 -27.82 34.94
N VAL A 664 -65.22 -27.53 36.01
CA VAL A 664 -64.13 -28.32 36.60
C VAL A 664 -64.40 -29.84 36.63
N ALA A 665 -63.47 -30.60 36.09
CA ALA A 665 -63.14 -31.97 36.53
C ALA A 665 -61.63 -32.19 36.33
N VAL A 666 -60.95 -32.70 37.37
CA VAL A 666 -59.49 -32.94 37.36
C VAL A 666 -59.21 -34.37 36.89
N ALA A 667 -58.36 -34.54 35.88
CA ALA A 667 -57.68 -35.81 35.59
C ALA A 667 -56.32 -35.56 34.91
N SER A 668 -55.32 -36.34 35.33
CA SER A 668 -53.90 -36.20 34.99
C SER A 668 -53.49 -36.96 33.73
N GLY A 669 -52.46 -36.50 33.00
CA GLY A 669 -51.77 -37.35 32.00
C GLY A 669 -51.11 -36.65 30.81
N GLY A 670 -50.49 -35.48 30.98
CA GLY A 670 -49.76 -34.81 29.89
C GLY A 670 -48.37 -35.43 29.64
N ILE A 671 -48.20 -36.10 28.50
CA ILE A 671 -46.87 -36.48 27.96
C ILE A 671 -46.14 -35.19 27.54
N PRO A 672 -44.85 -34.99 27.89
CA PRO A 672 -44.15 -33.74 27.61
C PRO A 672 -43.99 -33.49 26.11
N ALA A 673 -44.28 -32.26 25.68
CA ALA A 673 -43.78 -31.76 24.41
C ALA A 673 -42.27 -31.55 24.53
N ALA A 674 -41.50 -31.90 23.49
CA ALA A 674 -40.08 -31.62 23.46
C ALA A 674 -39.85 -30.10 23.41
N GLU A 675 -39.09 -29.57 24.37
CA GLU A 675 -38.68 -28.16 24.36
C GLU A 675 -37.61 -27.93 23.28
N PRO A 676 -37.84 -27.04 22.29
CA PRO A 676 -36.75 -26.39 21.59
C PRO A 676 -36.05 -25.45 22.58
N ARG A 677 -34.73 -25.25 22.42
CA ARG A 677 -33.98 -24.30 23.26
C ARG A 677 -34.42 -22.86 22.98
N THR A 678 -35.46 -22.42 23.69
CA THR A 678 -35.74 -21.00 23.88
C THR A 678 -34.67 -20.40 24.81
N ALA A 679 -34.41 -19.10 24.66
CA ALA A 679 -33.20 -18.49 25.20
C ALA A 679 -33.16 -18.50 26.74
N ASN A 680 -32.39 -19.43 27.34
CA ASN A 680 -31.61 -19.23 28.59
C ASN A 680 -30.74 -20.44 29.04
N THR A 681 -29.98 -21.07 28.14
CA THR A 681 -28.76 -21.82 28.53
C THR A 681 -27.65 -21.60 27.50
N ALA A 682 -27.00 -20.44 27.54
CA ALA A 682 -25.87 -20.13 26.67
C ALA A 682 -24.59 -20.81 27.17
N GLN A 683 -24.20 -21.93 26.56
CA GLN A 683 -22.82 -22.39 26.55
C GLN A 683 -22.38 -22.69 25.11
N GLY A 684 -21.58 -21.79 24.55
CA GLY A 684 -20.65 -22.12 23.46
C GLY A 684 -21.21 -22.31 22.05
N GLY A 685 -21.98 -21.35 21.51
CA GLY A 685 -22.31 -21.32 20.08
C GLY A 685 -22.92 -19.97 19.67
N LEU A 686 -22.25 -19.24 18.77
CA LEU A 686 -22.73 -18.01 18.11
C LEU A 686 -23.24 -16.87 19.04
N GLY A 687 -22.37 -16.34 19.89
CA GLY A 687 -22.56 -15.03 20.51
C GLY A 687 -21.70 -13.95 19.85
N TRP A 688 -22.27 -13.14 18.95
CA TRP A 688 -21.81 -11.84 18.42
C TRP A 688 -22.97 -11.26 17.57
N TRP A 689 -23.34 -9.97 17.53
CA TRP A 689 -22.94 -8.71 18.21
C TRP A 689 -24.20 -7.80 18.22
N PRO A 690 -24.39 -6.88 19.18
CA PRO A 690 -24.12 -5.48 18.82
C PRO A 690 -23.58 -4.59 19.97
N TYR A 691 -22.36 -4.08 19.80
CA TYR A 691 -21.86 -2.90 20.53
C TYR A 691 -21.34 -1.84 19.55
N VAL A 692 -22.25 -1.19 18.83
CA VAL A 692 -21.99 0.11 18.20
C VAL A 692 -23.10 1.07 18.57
N LEU A 693 -22.99 1.65 19.78
CA LEU A 693 -23.52 2.97 20.19
C LEU A 693 -23.29 3.27 21.70
N ALA A 694 -22.15 2.86 22.27
CA ALA A 694 -21.81 3.20 23.68
C ALA A 694 -20.30 3.17 24.00
N LEU A 695 -19.41 3.66 23.11
CA LEU A 695 -17.99 3.82 23.45
C LEU A 695 -17.33 5.08 22.85
N GLY A 696 -18.10 6.15 22.69
CA GLY A 696 -17.65 7.44 22.17
C GLY A 696 -17.38 8.53 23.21
N LEU A 697 -17.53 8.25 24.53
CA LEU A 697 -17.61 9.32 25.54
C LEU A 697 -16.92 9.06 26.91
N LEU A 698 -16.20 7.94 27.10
CA LEU A 698 -15.47 7.67 28.36
C LEU A 698 -14.08 7.03 28.14
N LEU A 699 -13.23 7.72 27.39
CA LEU A 699 -11.77 7.48 27.39
C LEU A 699 -10.96 8.78 27.16
N GLY A 700 -11.51 9.90 27.62
CA GLY A 700 -10.73 11.11 27.88
C GLY A 700 -10.15 11.07 29.30
N LEU A 701 -8.87 11.45 29.45
CA LEU A 701 -8.04 11.39 30.66
C LEU A 701 -7.65 9.98 31.14
N VAL A 702 -6.42 9.55 30.83
CA VAL A 702 -5.32 9.40 31.82
C VAL A 702 -3.98 9.59 31.09
N LEU A 703 -3.11 10.47 31.62
CA LEU A 703 -1.72 10.66 31.20
C LEU A 703 -0.81 9.59 31.82
N PRO A 704 0.18 9.03 31.10
CA PRO A 704 1.35 8.40 31.71
C PRO A 704 2.45 9.46 31.92
N THR A 705 2.57 9.97 33.14
CA THR A 705 3.75 10.72 33.57
C THR A 705 5.00 9.83 33.61
N THR A 706 6.12 10.37 33.16
CA THR A 706 7.45 9.78 33.32
C THR A 706 7.74 9.41 34.78
N LEU A 707 8.34 8.24 35.05
CA LEU A 707 9.09 8.04 36.29
C LEU A 707 10.27 7.07 36.12
N ARG A 708 11.47 7.60 36.40
CA ARG A 708 12.70 6.81 36.61
C ARG A 708 12.52 5.85 37.79
N ARG A 709 13.11 4.66 37.72
CA ARG A 709 13.71 4.04 38.90
C ARG A 709 15.06 3.36 38.57
N ARG A 710 15.92 3.28 39.58
CA ARG A 710 17.38 3.07 39.47
C ARG A 710 17.81 2.14 40.61
N GLY A 711 18.63 1.12 40.32
CA GLY A 711 19.59 0.55 41.30
C GLY A 711 19.39 -0.92 41.73
N GLY A 712 20.53 -1.65 41.77
CA GLY A 712 20.72 -3.06 42.20
C GLY A 712 21.23 -3.93 41.04
N ARG A 713 22.48 -4.44 40.92
CA ARG A 713 23.54 -4.87 41.88
C ARG A 713 23.01 -5.90 42.89
N ARG A 714 23.59 -7.09 43.10
CA ARG A 714 24.86 -7.78 42.71
C ARG A 714 24.50 -9.24 42.32
N GLU A 715 25.23 -9.98 41.47
CA GLU A 715 26.44 -10.82 41.67
C GLU A 715 26.43 -11.79 40.43
N GLY A 716 27.46 -12.50 39.97
CA GLY A 716 28.77 -12.82 40.53
C GLY A 716 29.12 -14.28 40.22
N GLY A 717 29.63 -14.59 39.01
CA GLY A 717 29.96 -15.97 38.62
C GLY A 717 30.78 -16.06 37.32
N ARG A 718 32.01 -16.56 37.43
CA ARG A 718 32.89 -16.95 36.30
C ARG A 718 32.84 -18.47 36.14
N HIS A 719 32.93 -18.97 34.91
CA HIS A 719 33.69 -20.15 34.43
C HIS A 719 33.41 -20.23 32.91
N ALA A 720 34.38 -20.02 32.02
CA ALA A 720 35.52 -20.88 31.65
C ALA A 720 35.12 -21.97 30.63
N ALA A 721 35.95 -22.11 29.59
CA ALA A 721 35.69 -22.88 28.37
C ALA A 721 35.70 -24.41 28.57
N HIS A 722 35.07 -25.15 27.65
CA HIS A 722 35.78 -26.01 26.69
C HIS A 722 34.86 -26.48 25.55
N ASP A 723 35.51 -26.93 24.46
CA ASP A 723 35.04 -27.57 23.22
C ASP A 723 34.26 -26.72 22.18
#